data_AF-A0A4U6SZ78-F1
#
_entry.id   AF-A0A4U6SZ78-F1
#
_cell.length_a   1.000
_cell.length_b   1.000
_cell.length_c   1.000
_cell.angle_alpha   90.00
_cell.angle_beta   90.00
_cell.angle_gamma   90.00
#
_symmetry.space_group_name_H-M   'P 1'
#
loop_
_entity.id
_entity.type
_entity.pdbx_description
1 polymer ?
#
loop_
_entity_poly.entity_id
_entity_poly.type
_entity_poly.pdbx_seq_one_letter_code
_entity_poly.pdbx_strand_id
1 'polypeptide(L)'
;MRALILILLAAAAALLVALPRAARCQQLPPAPPVPLDRAPPPLAQVLDGAPPLPAVQQDLDGDLRRLTGELTDQLQKKFGFCMADVKKDLNQTFNFNSDLSFASECMEQTRGNMAAMLCNKAEVEVYIKSLASTSSRSSARVSSNCNRNSWALGCQPGWACMLGGESSDESVPSRAVNCRPCCPGFFCPLGLTCMIPCPLGAYCPLGTLNITTGLCDPYFYQITPGTNTACGTADSWADIVRTNDVFCPPGHYCPTTTQKHNCSSGYYCRKGSTDEKKCFWKNTCKDNEIKEDLTLYGFILMAILSFVLLLVYNCSGLFITIQVKISSRARKKAAKKENKSAAARERWKLAKELVLRHEVEMPGSINTPEKSARAMKINNDKLTFSGVVSLATEDRPQRPMLEVAFRGLTLSIGKKKLLQCVTGKLSPGRVTAIMGPSGAGKTTFLNAVLGKTSGYKKDGIVLINGIPGLMQSYKKIIGFVPQDDIVHGNLTVEENLWFSSCCRLSKGMSRSHKVRVLERVIESLGLQEIRNSLVGTVEKRGISGGQRKRVNVGIEMVMEPSLLILDEPTTGLDSASSQLLLRALRHEALEGVNVCAVVHQPSYTLFNMFDDFVLLARGGLIAYHGPVSEVEIYFAGLGIKVPDRENPPDYFIDILEGIVKTKMRGNVTPKHLPLLWMLHNGYEVPNDFQKDLENINTIRELYTVRSISSERSLAEQSESTDSVHHNVRQSNKLLERKTPGVFAQYGYYLGRVAKQRLRESTQQAADYIILCIAGICIGTIARVRDDSFGSDSYGYTIMAVSLLCQLAALRSFSPEKLQYWRERESGMSSLAYFLARDTMDHFNTAVKPIIFLSTFYFFNNPRSTLRDNYLVLLALIYCVTGIGYTFAIWFELGLAQLCSAIVPVVLVLVGTKPDLPRVIKELSYPKWALEAFIIAGAKEYSGVWLITRCGALLKGGFDINDFGLCITIIMLYGVLFRLISFVSLLKMKK
;
A
#
# COMPACT_ATOMS: atom_id res chain seq x y z
N MET A 1 -16.02 -10.56 10.35
CA MET A 1 -16.12 -9.73 11.58
C MET A 1 -15.26 -10.29 12.73
N ARG A 2 -15.47 -11.54 13.20
CA ARG A 2 -14.62 -12.16 14.25
C ARG A 2 -13.12 -12.20 13.91
N ALA A 3 -12.75 -12.50 12.66
CA ALA A 3 -11.35 -12.44 12.21
C ALA A 3 -10.78 -11.02 12.18
N LEU A 4 -11.58 -10.01 11.82
CA LEU A 4 -11.17 -8.60 11.79
C LEU A 4 -10.90 -8.09 13.22
N ILE A 5 -11.75 -8.49 14.18
CA ILE A 5 -11.59 -8.22 15.60
C ILE A 5 -10.35 -8.94 16.16
N LEU A 6 -10.14 -10.21 15.81
CA LEU A 6 -8.95 -10.97 16.21
C LEU A 6 -7.64 -10.37 15.66
N ILE A 7 -7.67 -9.78 14.46
CA ILE A 7 -6.46 -9.18 13.88
C ILE A 7 -6.24 -7.76 14.38
N LEU A 8 -7.30 -6.99 14.66
CA LEU A 8 -7.19 -5.73 15.40
C LEU A 8 -6.68 -5.97 16.84
N LEU A 9 -7.12 -7.04 17.50
CA LEU A 9 -6.63 -7.48 18.80
C LEU A 9 -5.19 -8.01 18.75
N ALA A 10 -4.79 -8.73 17.69
CA ALA A 10 -3.43 -9.21 17.51
C ALA A 10 -2.46 -8.06 17.17
N ALA A 11 -2.90 -7.07 16.38
CA ALA A 11 -2.17 -5.84 16.12
C ALA A 11 -2.04 -4.99 17.41
N ALA A 12 -3.09 -4.95 18.24
CA ALA A 12 -3.06 -4.32 19.56
C ALA A 12 -2.10 -5.04 20.53
N ALA A 13 -2.09 -6.37 20.55
CA ALA A 13 -1.17 -7.16 21.38
C ALA A 13 0.29 -6.97 20.95
N ALA A 14 0.57 -6.87 19.65
CA ALA A 14 1.90 -6.58 19.14
C ALA A 14 2.37 -5.14 19.46
N LEU A 15 1.47 -4.15 19.44
CA LEU A 15 1.78 -2.77 19.82
C LEU A 15 1.99 -2.61 21.33
N LEU A 16 1.20 -3.29 22.14
CA LEU A 16 1.33 -3.31 23.61
C LEU A 16 2.67 -3.90 24.07
N VAL A 17 3.25 -4.83 23.30
CA VAL A 17 4.57 -5.40 23.58
C VAL A 17 5.72 -4.49 23.09
N ALA A 18 5.47 -3.59 22.14
CA ALA A 18 6.49 -2.73 21.53
C ALA A 18 6.59 -1.32 22.13
N LEU A 19 5.65 -0.91 22.99
CA LEU A 19 5.68 0.39 23.68
C LEU A 19 6.26 0.24 25.08
N PRO A 20 7.44 0.82 25.39
CA PRO A 20 7.78 1.18 26.74
C PRO A 20 7.02 2.48 27.09
N ARG A 21 5.72 2.37 27.36
CA ARG A 21 5.07 3.26 28.32
C ARG A 21 4.43 2.39 29.37
N ALA A 22 5.19 2.28 30.45
CA ALA A 22 4.81 1.73 31.73
C ALA A 22 3.40 2.14 32.12
N ALA A 23 2.76 1.24 32.86
CA ALA A 23 1.65 1.52 33.74
C ALA A 23 1.83 2.86 34.49
N ARG A 24 1.22 3.93 33.97
CA ARG A 24 0.91 5.15 34.71
C ARG A 24 -0.09 5.96 33.90
N CYS A 25 -1.37 5.72 34.15
CA CYS A 25 -2.45 6.71 34.07
C CYS A 25 -3.79 6.03 34.40
N GLN A 26 -3.87 5.48 35.62
CA GLN A 26 -5.13 5.21 36.29
C GLN A 26 -5.25 6.30 37.36
N GLN A 27 -6.30 7.12 37.24
CA GLN A 27 -6.65 8.25 38.12
C GLN A 27 -5.61 9.40 38.13
N LEU A 28 -6.07 10.65 37.95
CA LEU A 28 -5.34 11.80 38.48
C LEU A 28 -5.85 12.00 39.93
N PRO A 29 -5.12 11.58 40.97
CA PRO A 29 -5.02 12.37 42.18
C PRO A 29 -4.11 13.59 41.91
N PRO A 30 -4.18 14.64 42.76
CA PRO A 30 -3.28 15.78 42.66
C PRO A 30 -1.82 15.30 42.70
N ALA A 31 -0.97 15.89 41.86
CA ALA A 31 0.45 15.53 41.78
C ALA A 31 1.13 15.67 43.16
N PRO A 32 2.00 14.72 43.59
CA PRO A 32 2.81 14.90 44.77
C PRO A 32 3.87 16.00 44.54
N PRO A 33 4.31 16.69 45.59
CA PRO A 33 5.33 17.73 45.49
C PRO A 33 6.65 17.12 45.00
N VAL A 34 7.22 17.70 43.95
CA VAL A 34 8.60 17.40 43.50
C VAL A 34 9.56 17.95 44.57
N PRO A 35 10.61 17.21 44.97
CA PRO A 35 11.59 17.73 45.91
C PRO A 35 12.26 18.98 45.35
N LEU A 36 12.25 20.06 46.13
CA LEU A 36 13.08 21.23 45.92
C LEU A 36 14.54 20.80 46.01
N ASP A 37 15.19 20.62 44.86
CA ASP A 37 16.65 20.77 44.80
C ASP A 37 17.03 21.50 43.51
N ARG A 38 17.63 22.67 43.74
CA ARG A 38 18.07 23.70 42.77
C ARG A 38 16.93 24.49 42.14
N ALA A 39 16.53 25.55 42.84
CA ALA A 39 15.86 26.70 42.25
C ALA A 39 16.63 27.17 41.01
N PRO A 40 16.01 27.19 39.81
CA PRO A 40 16.54 27.98 38.72
C PRO A 40 16.44 29.47 39.11
N PRO A 41 17.29 30.35 38.57
CA PRO A 41 17.27 31.77 38.92
C PRO A 41 15.88 32.37 38.61
N PRO A 42 15.43 33.39 39.36
CA PRO A 42 14.15 34.03 39.13
C PRO A 42 14.05 34.52 37.67
N LEU A 43 12.94 34.18 37.00
CA LEU A 43 12.65 34.57 35.61
C LEU A 43 12.54 36.10 35.40
N ALA A 44 12.63 36.90 36.47
CA ALA A 44 12.62 38.35 36.46
C ALA A 44 13.80 39.00 35.68
N GLN A 45 14.84 38.24 35.31
CA GLN A 45 16.03 38.77 34.62
C GLN A 45 16.01 38.64 33.08
N VAL A 46 14.89 38.27 32.45
CA VAL A 46 14.85 38.02 30.99
C VAL A 46 14.10 39.11 30.19
N LEU A 47 13.58 40.15 30.85
CA LEU A 47 12.95 41.32 30.21
C LEU A 47 13.92 42.50 30.00
N ASP A 48 15.22 42.32 30.24
CA ASP A 48 16.20 43.39 30.22
C ASP A 48 16.77 43.65 28.82
N GLY A 49 16.21 44.67 28.18
CA GLY A 49 16.76 45.28 26.97
C GLY A 49 16.05 46.59 26.67
N ALA A 50 16.32 47.65 27.45
CA ALA A 50 15.80 49.00 27.17
C ALA A 50 16.71 50.13 27.72
N PRO A 51 16.78 51.29 27.03
CA PRO A 51 17.48 52.52 27.45
C PRO A 51 16.77 53.23 28.62
N PRO A 52 17.44 54.15 29.35
CA PRO A 52 16.90 54.72 30.59
C PRO A 52 15.74 55.70 30.36
N LEU A 53 14.62 55.45 31.04
CA LEU A 53 13.43 56.32 31.16
C LEU A 53 13.41 57.04 32.53
N PRO A 54 12.71 58.18 32.69
CA PRO A 54 12.72 59.01 33.90
C PRO A 54 12.10 58.34 35.16
N ALA A 55 12.51 58.80 36.35
CA ALA A 55 12.33 58.13 37.66
C ALA A 55 10.88 57.77 38.05
N VAL A 56 9.86 58.57 37.68
CA VAL A 56 8.44 58.27 37.98
C VAL A 56 7.90 57.11 37.12
N GLN A 57 8.49 56.87 35.95
CA GLN A 57 8.16 55.75 35.07
C GLN A 57 8.80 54.43 35.53
N GLN A 58 9.87 54.48 36.34
CA GLN A 58 10.63 53.32 36.79
C GLN A 58 9.92 52.50 37.88
N ASP A 59 9.26 53.17 38.84
CA ASP A 59 8.50 52.49 39.91
C ASP A 59 7.23 51.80 39.36
N LEU A 60 6.55 52.44 38.39
CA LEU A 60 5.36 51.90 37.72
C LEU A 60 5.67 50.65 36.88
N ASP A 61 6.79 50.67 36.17
CA ASP A 61 7.28 49.51 35.40
C ASP A 61 7.67 48.35 36.33
N GLY A 62 8.26 48.65 37.50
CA GLY A 62 8.59 47.67 38.53
C GLY A 62 7.37 46.89 39.07
N ASP A 63 6.29 47.59 39.43
CA ASP A 63 5.07 46.95 39.95
C ASP A 63 4.34 46.09 38.91
N LEU A 64 4.29 46.55 37.66
CA LEU A 64 3.71 45.78 36.55
C LEU A 64 4.57 44.57 36.18
N ARG A 65 5.91 44.71 36.18
CA ARG A 65 6.83 43.58 35.97
C ARG A 65 6.72 42.54 37.08
N ARG A 66 6.51 42.95 38.34
CA ARG A 66 6.26 42.02 39.45
C ARG A 66 4.98 41.22 39.22
N LEU A 67 3.86 41.91 38.97
CA LEU A 67 2.56 41.26 38.73
C LEU A 67 2.58 40.34 37.50
N THR A 68 3.16 40.80 36.39
CA THR A 68 3.29 39.97 35.19
C THR A 68 4.23 38.79 35.42
N GLY A 69 5.30 38.96 36.21
CA GLY A 69 6.18 37.88 36.68
C GLY A 69 5.44 36.81 37.50
N GLU A 70 4.56 37.22 38.41
CA GLU A 70 3.74 36.29 39.22
C GLU A 70 2.69 35.57 38.36
N LEU A 71 2.04 36.30 37.46
CA LEU A 71 1.05 35.75 36.54
C LEU A 71 1.68 34.73 35.58
N THR A 72 2.87 35.05 35.06
CA THR A 72 3.62 34.15 34.17
C THR A 72 4.09 32.88 34.88
N ASP A 73 4.58 32.96 36.11
CA ASP A 73 4.97 31.80 36.93
C ASP A 73 3.76 30.87 37.21
N GLN A 74 2.62 31.43 37.61
CA GLN A 74 1.41 30.65 37.88
C GLN A 74 0.81 30.02 36.60
N LEU A 75 0.83 30.74 35.48
CA LEU A 75 0.43 30.21 34.17
C LEU A 75 1.36 29.07 33.74
N GLN A 76 2.68 29.22 33.91
CA GLN A 76 3.64 28.17 33.57
C GLN A 76 3.43 26.92 34.41
N LYS A 77 3.24 27.06 35.73
CA LYS A 77 3.00 25.92 36.64
C LYS A 77 1.77 25.11 36.26
N LYS A 78 0.69 25.78 35.84
CA LYS A 78 -0.60 25.13 35.59
C LYS A 78 -0.84 24.74 34.14
N PHE A 79 -0.34 25.54 33.20
CA PHE A 79 -0.59 25.42 31.76
C PHE A 79 0.70 25.14 30.97
N GLY A 80 1.79 24.68 31.60
CA GLY A 80 3.02 24.31 30.90
C GLY A 80 2.83 23.34 29.72
N PHE A 81 1.89 22.40 29.82
CA PHE A 81 1.60 21.39 28.79
C PHE A 81 1.04 21.96 27.46
N CYS A 82 0.51 23.19 27.46
CA CYS A 82 -0.06 23.83 26.27
C CYS A 82 0.85 24.92 25.69
N MET A 83 2.06 25.12 26.22
CA MET A 83 3.03 26.12 25.75
C MET A 83 4.23 25.43 25.11
N ALA A 84 4.44 25.66 23.81
CA ALA A 84 5.57 25.07 23.08
C ALA A 84 6.88 25.80 23.37
N ASP A 85 6.81 27.14 23.49
CA ASP A 85 7.89 27.99 23.97
C ASP A 85 7.31 28.96 24.99
N VAL A 86 7.55 28.65 26.27
CA VAL A 86 7.02 29.41 27.41
C VAL A 86 7.41 30.88 27.32
N LYS A 87 8.67 31.18 26.98
CA LYS A 87 9.14 32.57 26.94
C LYS A 87 8.47 33.34 25.82
N LYS A 88 8.38 32.73 24.63
CA LYS A 88 7.76 33.37 23.46
C LYS A 88 6.26 33.62 23.67
N ASP A 89 5.52 32.61 24.14
CA ASP A 89 4.07 32.72 24.34
C ASP A 89 3.73 33.77 25.42
N LEU A 90 4.50 33.80 26.51
CA LEU A 90 4.27 34.74 27.60
C LEU A 90 4.68 36.16 27.22
N ASN A 91 5.79 36.35 26.49
CA ASN A 91 6.16 37.66 25.95
C ASN A 91 5.11 38.19 24.98
N GLN A 92 4.53 37.34 24.12
CA GLN A 92 3.43 37.75 23.25
C GLN A 92 2.12 38.08 23.99
N THR A 93 2.01 37.71 25.27
CA THR A 93 0.80 37.94 26.08
C THR A 93 0.96 39.12 27.03
N PHE A 94 2.14 39.31 27.65
CA PHE A 94 2.36 40.26 28.74
C PHE A 94 3.61 41.16 28.60
N ASN A 95 4.20 41.28 27.42
CA ASN A 95 5.35 42.18 27.20
C ASN A 95 4.88 43.62 26.92
N PHE A 96 4.69 44.41 27.96
CA PHE A 96 4.24 45.81 27.84
C PHE A 96 5.38 46.82 27.59
N ASN A 97 6.60 46.37 27.29
CA ASN A 97 7.79 47.23 27.16
C ASN A 97 7.68 48.29 26.05
N SER A 98 6.81 48.09 25.05
CA SER A 98 6.68 48.99 23.91
C SER A 98 5.84 50.24 24.20
N ASP A 99 4.86 50.16 25.10
CA ASP A 99 3.96 51.27 25.42
C ASP A 99 3.30 51.08 26.80
N LEU A 100 3.58 52.00 27.73
CA LEU A 100 3.05 52.03 29.10
C LEU A 100 2.02 53.17 29.31
N SER A 101 1.52 53.78 28.24
CA SER A 101 0.57 54.91 28.30
C SER A 101 -0.68 54.60 29.14
N PHE A 102 -1.27 53.40 28.97
CA PHE A 102 -2.44 52.97 29.73
C PHE A 102 -2.20 52.90 31.25
N ALA A 103 -0.98 52.53 31.66
CA ALA A 103 -0.59 52.45 33.06
C ALA A 103 -0.38 53.85 33.65
N SER A 104 0.26 54.76 32.90
CA SER A 104 0.41 56.16 33.32
C SER A 104 -0.94 56.87 33.45
N GLU A 105 -1.88 56.64 32.53
CA GLU A 105 -3.24 57.19 32.62
C GLU A 105 -3.99 56.65 33.85
N CYS A 106 -3.85 55.36 34.17
CA CYS A 106 -4.44 54.78 35.37
C CYS A 106 -3.82 55.35 36.67
N MET A 107 -2.50 55.61 36.68
CA MET A 107 -1.82 56.25 37.81
C MET A 107 -2.38 57.65 38.10
N GLU A 108 -2.65 58.44 37.06
CA GLU A 108 -3.29 59.75 37.20
C GLU A 108 -4.73 59.62 37.74
N GLN A 109 -5.53 58.71 37.18
CA GLN A 109 -6.91 58.47 37.61
C GLN A 109 -7.02 57.98 39.08
N THR A 110 -6.03 57.23 39.55
CA THR A 110 -5.97 56.69 40.92
C THR A 110 -5.26 57.61 41.91
N ARG A 111 -4.83 58.82 41.48
CA ARG A 111 -4.04 59.77 42.29
C ARG A 111 -2.78 59.12 42.89
N GLY A 112 -2.09 58.29 42.10
CA GLY A 112 -0.85 57.60 42.49
C GLY A 112 -1.02 56.31 43.29
N ASN A 113 -2.25 55.80 43.47
CA ASN A 113 -2.53 54.60 44.30
C ASN A 113 -2.75 53.31 43.49
N MET A 114 -2.39 53.28 42.21
CA MET A 114 -2.61 52.12 41.33
C MET A 114 -1.97 50.84 41.89
N ALA A 115 -0.74 50.95 42.41
CA ALA A 115 0.01 49.82 42.98
C ALA A 115 -0.77 49.08 44.08
N ALA A 116 -1.48 49.82 44.95
CA ALA A 116 -2.30 49.27 46.03
C ALA A 116 -3.58 48.58 45.55
N MET A 117 -3.97 48.75 44.29
CA MET A 117 -5.13 48.14 43.66
C MET A 117 -4.77 46.95 42.73
N LEU A 118 -3.49 46.74 42.42
CA LEU A 118 -3.01 45.57 41.68
C LEU A 118 -3.17 44.29 42.50
N CYS A 119 -3.45 43.17 41.83
CA CYS A 119 -3.55 41.88 42.50
C CYS A 119 -2.19 41.43 43.07
N ASN A 120 -2.20 40.71 44.19
CA ASN A 120 -1.02 40.03 44.72
C ASN A 120 -0.93 38.59 44.21
N LYS A 121 0.19 37.91 44.52
CA LYS A 121 0.45 36.52 44.14
C LYS A 121 -0.68 35.55 44.52
N ALA A 122 -1.23 35.65 45.73
CA ALA A 122 -2.29 34.76 46.21
C ALA A 122 -3.62 34.98 45.45
N GLU A 123 -3.97 36.22 45.14
CA GLU A 123 -5.15 36.58 44.33
C GLU A 123 -5.01 36.04 42.89
N VAL A 124 -3.82 36.19 42.30
CA VAL A 124 -3.50 35.66 40.97
C VAL A 124 -3.60 34.13 40.95
N GLU A 125 -3.06 33.44 41.97
CA GLU A 125 -3.15 31.98 42.06
C GLU A 125 -4.60 31.49 42.12
N VAL A 126 -5.45 32.15 42.91
CA VAL A 126 -6.88 31.84 43.00
C VAL A 126 -7.58 32.07 41.67
N TYR A 127 -7.28 33.16 40.97
CA TYR A 127 -7.83 33.44 39.65
C TYR A 127 -7.48 32.33 38.65
N ILE A 128 -6.19 32.01 38.52
CA ILE A 128 -5.70 30.93 37.65
C ILE A 128 -6.26 29.57 38.08
N LYS A 129 -6.51 29.38 39.38
CA LYS A 129 -7.17 28.17 39.91
C LYS A 129 -8.57 28.01 39.32
N SER A 130 -9.35 29.08 39.33
CA SER A 130 -10.73 29.11 38.84
C SER A 130 -10.88 28.81 37.34
N LEU A 131 -9.88 29.19 36.53
CA LEU A 131 -9.91 28.97 35.07
C LEU A 131 -9.88 27.50 34.64
N ALA A 132 -9.36 26.59 35.48
CA ALA A 132 -9.26 25.17 35.14
C ALA A 132 -10.42 24.30 35.67
N SER A 133 -11.25 24.81 36.58
CA SER A 133 -12.42 24.07 37.03
C SER A 133 -13.54 24.17 35.98
N THR A 134 -13.85 23.06 35.33
CA THR A 134 -14.83 22.94 34.23
C THR A 134 -16.29 23.14 34.65
N SER A 135 -16.57 23.30 35.95
CA SER A 135 -17.93 23.36 36.50
C SER A 135 -18.46 24.80 36.62
N SER A 136 -19.30 25.21 35.67
CA SER A 136 -20.24 26.35 35.77
C SER A 136 -19.64 27.76 35.98
N ARG A 137 -20.47 28.81 35.81
CA ARG A 137 -20.21 30.22 36.15
C ARG A 137 -19.99 30.45 37.66
N SER A 138 -19.54 29.46 38.43
CA SER A 138 -19.17 29.66 39.82
C SER A 138 -17.79 30.30 39.88
N SER A 139 -17.76 31.62 39.64
CA SER A 139 -16.65 32.48 39.97
C SER A 139 -16.19 32.13 41.38
N ALA A 140 -14.90 31.89 41.54
CA ALA A 140 -14.29 31.75 42.85
C ALA A 140 -14.42 33.10 43.57
N ARG A 141 -15.56 33.36 44.21
CA ARG A 141 -15.74 34.48 45.15
C ARG A 141 -14.96 34.13 46.40
N VAL A 142 -13.70 34.56 46.47
CA VAL A 142 -12.70 34.06 47.45
C VAL A 142 -12.13 35.18 48.30
N SER A 143 -12.32 36.45 47.96
CA SER A 143 -11.85 37.53 48.82
C SER A 143 -12.70 37.58 50.11
N SER A 144 -12.03 37.72 51.25
CA SER A 144 -12.65 37.67 52.59
C SER A 144 -13.73 38.74 52.81
N ASN A 145 -13.69 39.81 52.03
CA ASN A 145 -14.63 40.94 51.95
C ASN A 145 -15.87 40.67 51.06
N CYS A 146 -15.88 39.63 50.22
CA CYS A 146 -16.96 39.36 49.26
C CYS A 146 -17.67 38.03 49.59
N ASN A 147 -18.71 38.08 50.43
CA ASN A 147 -19.51 36.89 50.77
C ASN A 147 -20.49 36.48 49.64
N ARG A 148 -20.91 35.21 49.63
CA ARG A 148 -21.80 34.60 48.61
C ARG A 148 -23.12 35.35 48.40
N ASN A 149 -23.59 36.08 49.42
CA ASN A 149 -24.90 36.74 49.44
C ASN A 149 -24.84 38.27 49.67
N SER A 150 -23.66 38.89 49.80
CA SER A 150 -23.53 40.33 50.08
C SER A 150 -22.86 41.07 48.93
N TRP A 151 -23.53 42.06 48.37
CA TRP A 151 -22.96 43.02 47.41
C TRP A 151 -22.24 44.15 48.16
N ALA A 152 -21.16 43.80 48.87
CA ALA A 152 -20.31 44.83 49.48
C ALA A 152 -19.74 45.75 48.39
N LEU A 153 -19.57 47.04 48.71
CA LEU A 153 -19.07 48.04 47.79
C LEU A 153 -17.72 47.58 47.21
N GLY A 154 -17.60 47.53 45.88
CA GLY A 154 -16.39 47.08 45.18
C GLY A 154 -16.30 45.59 44.82
N CYS A 155 -17.17 44.72 45.36
CA CYS A 155 -17.27 43.31 44.94
C CYS A 155 -17.99 43.09 43.60
N GLN A 156 -18.38 44.19 42.94
CA GLN A 156 -19.03 44.19 41.64
C GLN A 156 -18.03 43.79 40.53
N PRO A 157 -18.50 43.16 39.45
CA PRO A 157 -17.66 42.93 38.27
C PRO A 157 -17.14 44.26 37.72
N GLY A 158 -15.86 44.30 37.30
CA GLY A 158 -15.25 45.52 36.78
C GLY A 158 -14.82 46.54 37.85
N TRP A 159 -14.77 46.18 39.13
CA TRP A 159 -14.35 47.08 40.22
C TRP A 159 -13.12 46.56 40.97
N ALA A 160 -12.30 47.50 41.45
CA ALA A 160 -11.15 47.23 42.31
C ALA A 160 -11.12 48.16 43.52
N CYS A 161 -10.52 47.68 44.61
CA CYS A 161 -10.39 48.40 45.87
C CYS A 161 -8.93 48.39 46.34
N MET A 162 -8.56 49.40 47.13
CA MET A 162 -7.24 49.47 47.77
C MET A 162 -7.16 48.50 48.95
N LEU A 163 -5.93 48.07 49.27
CA LEU A 163 -5.61 47.32 50.48
C LEU A 163 -5.97 48.12 51.74
N GLY A 164 -6.61 47.46 52.70
CA GLY A 164 -7.05 48.05 53.98
C GLY A 164 -6.04 47.95 55.14
N GLY A 165 -4.78 47.56 54.88
CA GLY A 165 -3.72 47.37 55.89
C GLY A 165 -2.49 46.63 55.31
N GLU A 166 -1.47 46.34 56.12
CA GLU A 166 -0.34 45.48 55.73
C GLU A 166 -0.81 44.04 55.51
N SER A 167 -0.53 43.47 54.34
CA SER A 167 -0.93 42.11 53.97
C SER A 167 0.28 41.27 53.55
N SER A 168 0.35 40.02 54.02
CA SER A 168 1.34 39.04 53.56
C SER A 168 0.99 38.47 52.19
N ASP A 169 1.99 38.25 51.33
CA ASP A 169 1.84 37.68 49.99
C ASP A 169 1.29 36.24 49.95
N GLU A 170 1.21 35.56 51.10
CA GLU A 170 0.76 34.16 51.21
C GLU A 170 -0.77 34.00 51.34
N SER A 171 -1.53 35.07 51.59
CA SER A 171 -2.98 35.02 51.83
C SER A 171 -3.75 36.06 51.01
N VAL A 172 -4.99 35.74 50.62
CA VAL A 172 -5.87 36.68 49.92
C VAL A 172 -6.29 37.82 50.86
N PRO A 173 -5.93 39.08 50.58
CA PRO A 173 -6.19 40.22 51.47
C PRO A 173 -7.64 40.70 51.40
N SER A 174 -8.10 41.40 52.43
CA SER A 174 -9.39 42.13 52.39
C SER A 174 -9.22 43.51 51.76
N ARG A 175 -9.92 43.80 50.67
CA ARG A 175 -9.88 45.10 49.98
C ARG A 175 -11.23 45.83 50.06
N ALA A 176 -11.38 46.80 50.95
CA ALA A 176 -12.66 47.49 51.14
C ALA A 176 -12.54 49.03 51.08
N VAL A 177 -11.35 49.55 50.78
CA VAL A 177 -11.04 50.98 50.88
C VAL A 177 -10.98 51.62 49.50
N ASN A 178 -11.60 52.80 49.32
CA ASN A 178 -11.57 53.62 48.10
C ASN A 178 -11.85 52.81 46.81
N CYS A 179 -12.91 52.00 46.83
CA CYS A 179 -13.31 51.18 45.70
C CYS A 179 -13.73 52.04 44.50
N ARG A 180 -13.26 51.67 43.31
CA ARG A 180 -13.50 52.39 42.05
C ARG A 180 -13.70 51.41 40.89
N PRO A 181 -14.34 51.85 39.78
CA PRO A 181 -14.30 51.09 38.54
C PRO A 181 -12.85 50.91 38.07
N CYS A 182 -12.57 49.74 37.51
CA CYS A 182 -11.27 49.36 36.96
C CYS A 182 -10.80 50.36 35.89
N CYS A 183 -9.50 50.65 35.84
CA CYS A 183 -8.93 51.49 34.79
C CYS A 183 -8.99 50.82 33.40
N PRO A 184 -9.07 51.60 32.31
CA PRO A 184 -8.82 51.11 30.95
C PRO A 184 -7.51 50.31 30.85
N GLY A 185 -7.51 49.24 30.07
CA GLY A 185 -6.34 48.37 29.91
C GLY A 185 -6.12 47.34 31.02
N PHE A 186 -6.91 47.39 32.10
CA PHE A 186 -6.96 46.39 33.15
C PHE A 186 -8.32 45.67 33.12
N PHE A 187 -8.37 44.44 33.63
CA PHE A 187 -9.61 43.74 33.94
C PHE A 187 -9.67 43.43 35.44
N CYS A 188 -10.89 43.39 35.98
CA CYS A 188 -11.14 43.25 37.40
C CYS A 188 -12.02 42.02 37.64
N PRO A 189 -11.43 40.87 38.02
CA PRO A 189 -12.15 39.62 38.23
C PRO A 189 -13.26 39.73 39.27
N LEU A 190 -14.44 39.21 38.95
CA LEU A 190 -15.55 39.15 39.89
C LEU A 190 -15.16 38.42 41.20
N GLY A 191 -15.16 39.14 42.32
CA GLY A 191 -14.92 38.59 43.65
C GLY A 191 -13.46 38.48 44.09
N LEU A 192 -12.52 39.14 43.38
CA LEU A 192 -11.13 39.36 43.84
C LEU A 192 -10.84 40.83 44.17
N THR A 193 -11.64 41.79 43.68
CA THR A 193 -11.54 43.22 44.02
C THR A 193 -10.18 43.87 43.74
N CYS A 194 -9.42 43.34 42.76
CA CYS A 194 -8.09 43.79 42.37
C CYS A 194 -7.96 43.86 40.84
N MET A 195 -6.96 44.60 40.35
CA MET A 195 -6.71 44.82 38.91
C MET A 195 -5.63 43.89 38.36
N ILE A 196 -5.88 43.32 37.17
CA ILE A 196 -4.89 42.57 36.38
C ILE A 196 -4.79 43.21 35.00
N PRO A 197 -3.59 43.43 34.42
CA PRO A 197 -3.45 43.99 33.09
C PRO A 197 -4.08 43.07 32.04
N CYS A 198 -4.79 43.65 31.08
CA CYS A 198 -5.29 42.90 29.94
C CYS A 198 -4.12 42.37 29.08
N PRO A 199 -4.21 41.16 28.52
CA PRO A 199 -3.16 40.63 27.65
C PRO A 199 -3.08 41.41 26.32
N LEU A 200 -1.92 41.40 25.68
CA LEU A 200 -1.75 41.98 24.35
C LEU A 200 -2.67 41.31 23.33
N GLY A 201 -3.25 42.12 22.44
CA GLY A 201 -4.29 41.70 21.49
C GLY A 201 -5.70 41.67 22.10
N ALA A 202 -5.87 42.07 23.36
CA ALA A 202 -7.15 42.44 23.94
C ALA A 202 -7.46 43.92 23.68
N TYR A 203 -8.75 44.27 23.74
CA TYR A 203 -9.23 45.66 23.72
C TYR A 203 -10.13 45.86 24.93
N CYS A 204 -9.62 46.54 25.96
CA CYS A 204 -10.22 46.69 27.27
C CYS A 204 -10.56 48.16 27.61
N PRO A 205 -11.51 48.82 26.92
CA PRO A 205 -11.97 50.17 27.28
C PRO A 205 -12.86 50.16 28.54
N LEU A 206 -13.13 51.34 29.10
CA LEU A 206 -14.18 51.52 30.11
C LEU A 206 -15.55 51.16 29.53
N GLY A 207 -16.32 50.37 30.28
CA GLY A 207 -17.67 49.99 29.89
C GLY A 207 -18.66 51.15 30.05
N THR A 208 -19.74 51.11 29.30
CA THR A 208 -20.85 52.08 29.39
C THR A 208 -22.14 51.40 29.81
N LEU A 209 -22.87 51.97 30.76
CA LEU A 209 -24.13 51.39 31.23
C LEU A 209 -25.22 51.58 30.17
N ASN A 210 -25.73 50.47 29.65
CA ASN A 210 -26.90 50.46 28.79
C ASN A 210 -28.15 50.53 29.67
N ILE A 211 -28.77 51.71 29.72
CA ILE A 211 -29.91 52.01 30.60
C ILE A 211 -31.11 51.10 30.29
N THR A 212 -31.22 50.60 29.05
CA THR A 212 -32.34 49.77 28.60
C THR A 212 -32.21 48.31 29.04
N THR A 213 -30.99 47.75 29.02
CA THR A 213 -30.74 46.34 29.39
C THR A 213 -30.23 46.18 30.82
N GLY A 214 -29.77 47.26 31.45
CA GLY A 214 -29.10 47.23 32.75
C GLY A 214 -27.71 46.55 32.71
N LEU A 215 -27.12 46.41 31.53
CA LEU A 215 -25.82 45.76 31.30
C LEU A 215 -24.73 46.77 30.95
N CYS A 216 -23.49 46.46 31.31
CA CYS A 216 -22.32 47.24 30.90
C CYS A 216 -21.80 46.78 29.53
N ASP A 217 -21.89 47.62 28.49
CA ASP A 217 -21.36 47.32 27.16
C ASP A 217 -19.85 47.64 27.10
N PRO A 218 -18.99 46.80 26.48
CA PRO A 218 -19.29 45.58 25.73
C PRO A 218 -19.23 44.27 26.57
N TYR A 219 -19.05 44.34 27.89
CA TYR A 219 -18.74 43.17 28.73
C TYR A 219 -19.96 42.39 29.25
N PHE A 220 -21.17 42.93 29.06
CA PHE A 220 -22.47 42.31 29.34
C PHE A 220 -22.67 41.77 30.77
N TYR A 221 -21.99 42.32 31.77
CA TYR A 221 -22.28 42.04 33.18
C TYR A 221 -23.27 43.05 33.77
N GLN A 222 -24.02 42.61 34.79
CA GLN A 222 -24.97 43.44 35.53
C GLN A 222 -24.29 44.13 36.72
N ILE A 223 -24.58 45.42 36.91
CA ILE A 223 -24.27 46.15 38.15
C ILE A 223 -25.43 45.99 39.15
N THR A 224 -25.20 46.27 40.44
CA THR A 224 -26.27 46.19 41.44
C THR A 224 -27.42 47.15 41.12
N PRO A 225 -28.69 46.68 41.16
CA PRO A 225 -29.84 47.55 40.95
C PRO A 225 -29.93 48.64 42.04
N GLY A 226 -30.15 49.90 41.64
CA GLY A 226 -30.48 51.00 42.56
C GLY A 226 -29.34 51.95 42.96
N THR A 227 -28.13 51.77 42.44
CA THR A 227 -27.00 52.72 42.61
C THR A 227 -26.61 53.32 41.25
N ASN A 228 -26.51 54.66 41.14
CA ASN A 228 -26.02 55.37 39.94
C ASN A 228 -24.49 55.20 39.77
N THR A 229 -24.02 53.95 39.73
CA THR A 229 -22.60 53.59 39.67
C THR A 229 -22.14 53.39 38.22
N ALA A 230 -20.97 53.94 37.89
CA ALA A 230 -20.33 53.79 36.58
C ALA A 230 -19.90 52.33 36.33
N CYS A 231 -19.98 51.88 35.08
CA CYS A 231 -19.44 50.60 34.64
C CYS A 231 -17.90 50.63 34.64
N GLY A 232 -17.29 49.52 35.03
CA GLY A 232 -15.84 49.32 34.90
C GLY A 232 -15.45 48.71 33.56
N THR A 233 -14.22 48.23 33.46
CA THR A 233 -13.74 47.43 32.32
C THR A 233 -14.18 45.96 32.44
N ALA A 234 -13.51 45.06 31.71
CA ALA A 234 -13.76 43.61 31.68
C ALA A 234 -13.77 42.97 33.08
N ASP A 235 -14.64 41.98 33.26
CA ASP A 235 -14.83 41.24 34.51
C ASP A 235 -14.08 39.90 34.54
N SER A 236 -13.48 39.47 33.43
CA SER A 236 -12.61 38.29 33.35
C SER A 236 -11.87 38.19 32.01
N TRP A 237 -10.76 37.43 31.99
CA TRP A 237 -10.11 36.92 30.78
C TRP A 237 -10.09 35.39 30.82
N ALA A 238 -10.93 34.75 29.99
CA ALA A 238 -11.12 33.29 29.96
C ALA A 238 -11.09 32.76 28.52
N ASP A 239 -11.82 31.67 28.24
CA ASP A 239 -11.95 31.14 26.89
C ASP A 239 -12.83 32.03 25.99
N ILE A 240 -12.57 32.01 24.69
CA ILE A 240 -13.24 32.82 23.67
C ILE A 240 -14.77 32.75 23.69
N VAL A 241 -15.33 31.63 24.19
CA VAL A 241 -16.77 31.42 24.31
C VAL A 241 -17.35 32.20 25.48
N ARG A 242 -16.58 32.40 26.55
CA ARG A 242 -17.00 33.13 27.75
C ARG A 242 -16.66 34.62 27.68
N THR A 243 -15.48 34.97 27.19
CA THR A 243 -14.96 36.35 27.17
C THR A 243 -14.61 36.78 25.75
N ASN A 244 -15.61 36.81 24.87
CA ASN A 244 -15.48 37.15 23.45
C ASN A 244 -15.14 38.64 23.23
N ASP A 245 -15.78 39.47 24.02
CA ASP A 245 -15.75 40.92 24.19
C ASP A 245 -14.37 41.51 24.53
N VAL A 246 -13.52 40.75 25.22
CA VAL A 246 -12.16 41.19 25.59
C VAL A 246 -11.20 41.16 24.41
N PHE A 247 -11.43 40.32 23.41
CA PHE A 247 -10.51 40.16 22.28
C PHE A 247 -10.63 41.36 21.33
N CYS A 248 -9.50 41.80 20.76
CA CYS A 248 -9.51 42.82 19.72
C CYS A 248 -10.46 42.42 18.59
N PRO A 249 -11.42 43.29 18.21
CA PRO A 249 -12.49 42.94 17.29
C PRO A 249 -11.92 42.62 15.89
N PRO A 250 -12.56 41.71 15.14
CA PRO A 250 -12.09 41.38 13.79
C PRO A 250 -12.12 42.61 12.87
N GLY A 251 -11.19 42.66 11.91
CA GLY A 251 -11.01 43.82 11.02
C GLY A 251 -10.25 44.99 11.67
N HIS A 252 -9.80 44.83 12.91
CA HIS A 252 -8.99 45.81 13.64
C HIS A 252 -7.78 45.11 14.26
N TYR A 253 -6.73 45.87 14.56
CA TYR A 253 -5.60 45.41 15.37
C TYR A 253 -5.42 46.35 16.57
N CYS A 254 -4.96 45.77 17.67
CA CYS A 254 -4.83 46.46 18.95
C CYS A 254 -3.37 46.31 19.43
N PRO A 255 -2.50 47.28 19.10
CA PRO A 255 -1.10 47.25 19.53
C PRO A 255 -0.97 47.43 21.04
N THR A 256 -1.90 48.18 21.63
CA THR A 256 -2.06 48.33 23.09
C THR A 256 -3.44 47.85 23.53
N THR A 257 -3.64 47.73 24.84
CA THR A 257 -4.90 47.22 25.42
C THR A 257 -6.04 48.25 25.39
N THR A 258 -5.75 49.52 25.09
CA THR A 258 -6.73 50.62 25.08
C THR A 258 -6.93 51.26 23.70
N GLN A 259 -5.99 51.08 22.77
CA GLN A 259 -6.08 51.62 21.42
C GLN A 259 -6.52 50.55 20.42
N LYS A 260 -7.37 50.96 19.48
CA LYS A 260 -7.85 50.11 18.38
C LYS A 260 -7.67 50.84 17.06
N HIS A 261 -6.94 50.22 16.14
CA HIS A 261 -6.72 50.74 14.80
C HIS A 261 -7.46 49.90 13.76
N ASN A 262 -7.98 50.58 12.74
CA ASN A 262 -8.58 49.96 11.57
C ASN A 262 -7.50 49.25 10.75
N CYS A 263 -7.83 48.11 10.15
CA CYS A 263 -6.89 47.39 9.30
C CYS A 263 -6.73 48.11 7.95
N SER A 264 -5.49 48.42 7.57
CA SER A 264 -5.19 49.17 6.34
C SER A 264 -5.43 48.34 5.07
N SER A 265 -5.76 49.00 3.96
CA SER A 265 -5.82 48.37 2.62
C SER A 265 -4.55 47.57 2.30
N GLY A 266 -4.73 46.34 1.80
CA GLY A 266 -3.65 45.39 1.54
C GLY A 266 -3.19 44.56 2.75
N TYR A 267 -3.83 44.74 3.91
CA TYR A 267 -3.62 43.94 5.11
C TYR A 267 -4.94 43.32 5.59
N TYR A 268 -4.86 42.27 6.42
CA TYR A 268 -6.00 41.66 7.10
C TYR A 268 -5.73 41.50 8.58
N CYS A 269 -6.78 41.63 9.39
CA CYS A 269 -6.70 41.63 10.83
C CYS A 269 -7.72 40.64 11.40
N ARG A 270 -7.24 39.49 11.86
CA ARG A 270 -8.08 38.48 12.51
C ARG A 270 -8.37 38.92 13.94
N LYS A 271 -9.41 38.33 14.53
CA LYS A 271 -9.75 38.57 15.93
C LYS A 271 -8.57 38.29 16.87
N GLY A 272 -8.28 39.24 17.75
CA GLY A 272 -7.14 39.21 18.66
C GLY A 272 -5.78 39.54 18.02
N SER A 273 -5.77 40.23 16.87
CA SER A 273 -4.53 40.71 16.24
C SER A 273 -3.91 41.86 17.04
N THR A 274 -2.62 41.77 17.34
CA THR A 274 -1.81 42.89 17.84
C THR A 274 -1.37 43.83 16.72
N ASP A 275 -1.12 43.25 15.54
CA ASP A 275 -0.59 43.95 14.36
C ASP A 275 -1.32 43.52 13.09
N GLU A 276 -1.24 44.35 12.04
CA GLU A 276 -1.81 44.08 10.73
C GLU A 276 -0.97 43.05 9.94
N LYS A 277 -1.62 42.03 9.36
CA LYS A 277 -0.95 41.00 8.55
C LYS A 277 -1.07 41.32 7.07
N LYS A 278 0.07 41.38 6.38
CA LYS A 278 0.10 41.68 4.94
C LYS A 278 -0.57 40.56 4.13
N CYS A 279 -1.47 40.92 3.23
CA CYS A 279 -2.03 39.97 2.28
C CYS A 279 -0.97 39.51 1.27
N PHE A 280 -1.11 38.31 0.73
CA PHE A 280 -0.10 37.74 -0.18
C PHE A 280 0.15 38.70 -1.35
N TRP A 281 -0.91 39.32 -1.88
CA TRP A 281 -0.88 40.44 -2.82
C TRP A 281 -1.60 41.67 -2.27
N LYS A 282 -1.00 42.86 -2.48
CA LYS A 282 -1.46 44.15 -1.91
C LYS A 282 -2.87 44.56 -2.34
N ASN A 283 -3.39 44.08 -3.47
CA ASN A 283 -4.66 44.55 -4.03
C ASN A 283 -5.87 43.67 -3.71
N THR A 284 -5.69 42.58 -2.95
CA THR A 284 -6.76 41.59 -2.69
C THR A 284 -7.62 41.97 -1.50
N CYS A 285 -7.04 42.63 -0.50
CA CYS A 285 -7.70 42.96 0.77
C CYS A 285 -8.15 44.41 0.80
N LYS A 286 -9.43 44.63 1.10
CA LYS A 286 -10.03 45.94 1.31
C LYS A 286 -9.75 46.43 2.75
N ASP A 287 -10.09 47.67 3.03
CA ASP A 287 -10.02 48.21 4.40
C ASP A 287 -10.88 47.38 5.37
N ASN A 288 -10.35 47.12 6.57
CA ASN A 288 -10.99 46.31 7.63
C ASN A 288 -11.28 44.83 7.28
N GLU A 289 -10.54 44.24 6.34
CA GLU A 289 -10.72 42.83 5.99
C GLU A 289 -10.29 41.88 7.13
N ILE A 290 -11.13 40.91 7.46
CA ILE A 290 -10.90 39.98 8.59
C ILE A 290 -9.93 38.87 8.19
N LYS A 291 -10.07 38.38 6.96
CA LYS A 291 -9.29 37.28 6.41
C LYS A 291 -9.15 37.45 4.91
N GLU A 292 -8.05 36.97 4.37
CA GLU A 292 -7.86 36.89 2.92
C GLU A 292 -8.85 35.90 2.30
N ASP A 293 -9.55 36.32 1.24
CA ASP A 293 -10.34 35.44 0.38
C ASP A 293 -9.45 34.89 -0.75
N LEU A 294 -9.01 33.64 -0.59
CA LEU A 294 -8.19 32.96 -1.59
C LEU A 294 -9.00 32.06 -2.54
N THR A 295 -10.33 32.11 -2.52
CA THR A 295 -11.18 31.19 -3.28
C THR A 295 -10.96 31.28 -4.78
N LEU A 296 -10.81 32.48 -5.33
CA LEU A 296 -10.51 32.71 -6.76
C LEU A 296 -9.20 32.03 -7.18
N TYR A 297 -8.15 32.13 -6.35
CA TYR A 297 -6.87 31.47 -6.59
C TYR A 297 -6.99 29.96 -6.50
N GLY A 298 -7.81 29.44 -5.58
CA GLY A 298 -8.15 28.02 -5.51
C GLY A 298 -8.76 27.53 -6.83
N PHE A 299 -9.69 28.29 -7.43
CA PHE A 299 -10.27 27.95 -8.73
C PHE A 299 -9.25 28.03 -9.88
N ILE A 300 -8.38 29.04 -9.89
CA ILE A 300 -7.30 29.15 -10.90
C ILE A 300 -6.32 27.98 -10.79
N LEU A 301 -5.88 27.65 -9.58
CA LEU A 301 -4.99 26.52 -9.32
C LEU A 301 -5.64 25.20 -9.75
N MET A 302 -6.95 25.05 -9.52
CA MET A 302 -7.73 23.91 -9.99
C MET A 302 -7.82 23.82 -11.52
N ALA A 303 -8.03 24.95 -12.20
CA ALA A 303 -8.01 24.99 -13.66
C ALA A 303 -6.63 24.59 -14.22
N ILE A 304 -5.55 25.07 -13.60
CA ILE A 304 -4.17 24.70 -13.95
C ILE A 304 -3.92 23.21 -13.68
N LEU A 305 -4.29 22.67 -12.51
CA LEU A 305 -4.14 21.26 -12.17
C LEU A 305 -4.94 20.36 -13.12
N SER A 306 -6.18 20.74 -13.44
CA SER A 306 -7.02 20.03 -14.41
C SER A 306 -6.40 20.05 -15.81
N PHE A 307 -5.89 21.20 -16.25
CA PHE A 307 -5.18 21.33 -17.53
C PHE A 307 -3.88 20.51 -17.57
N VAL A 308 -3.09 20.52 -16.49
CA VAL A 308 -1.88 19.69 -16.37
C VAL A 308 -2.24 18.21 -16.37
N LEU A 309 -3.30 17.78 -15.68
CA LEU A 309 -3.78 16.40 -15.71
C LEU A 309 -4.23 15.98 -17.11
N LEU A 310 -4.92 16.85 -17.85
CA LEU A 310 -5.30 16.63 -19.24
C LEU A 310 -4.09 16.57 -20.17
N LEU A 311 -3.10 17.44 -19.98
CA LEU A 311 -1.84 17.39 -20.70
C LEU A 311 -1.08 16.10 -20.40
N VAL A 312 -0.95 15.70 -19.14
CA VAL A 312 -0.33 14.44 -18.73
C VAL A 312 -1.07 13.26 -19.33
N TYR A 313 -2.40 13.29 -19.40
CA TYR A 313 -3.20 12.26 -20.05
C TYR A 313 -2.92 12.16 -21.56
N ASN A 314 -2.91 13.28 -22.27
CA ASN A 314 -2.62 13.30 -23.71
C ASN A 314 -1.15 12.93 -24.00
N CYS A 315 -0.22 13.38 -23.16
CA CYS A 315 1.20 13.11 -23.29
C CYS A 315 1.60 11.72 -22.78
N SER A 316 0.84 11.06 -21.89
CA SER A 316 1.19 9.74 -21.39
C SER A 316 1.14 8.69 -22.50
N GLY A 317 0.16 8.78 -23.41
CA GLY A 317 0.08 7.94 -24.60
C GLY A 317 1.29 8.13 -25.52
N LEU A 318 1.70 9.39 -25.74
CA LEU A 318 2.88 9.73 -26.54
C LEU A 318 4.18 9.22 -25.86
N PHE A 319 4.31 9.39 -24.55
CA PHE A 319 5.47 8.97 -23.78
C PHE A 319 5.63 7.44 -23.76
N ILE A 320 4.54 6.69 -23.56
CA ILE A 320 4.55 5.22 -23.63
C ILE A 320 5.01 4.79 -25.03
N THR A 321 4.48 5.41 -26.07
CA THR A 321 4.84 5.10 -27.47
C THR A 321 6.33 5.36 -27.73
N ILE A 322 6.86 6.48 -27.23
CA ILE A 322 8.28 6.84 -27.33
C ILE A 322 9.15 5.83 -26.57
N GLN A 323 8.80 5.48 -25.33
CA GLN A 323 9.54 4.51 -24.50
C GLN A 323 9.56 3.11 -25.12
N VAL A 324 8.44 2.65 -25.68
CA VAL A 324 8.36 1.39 -26.43
C VAL A 324 9.25 1.45 -27.68
N LYS A 325 9.26 2.58 -28.40
CA LYS A 325 10.12 2.79 -29.58
C LYS A 325 11.61 2.82 -29.22
N ILE A 326 11.99 3.45 -28.12
CA ILE A 326 13.39 3.46 -27.62
C ILE A 326 13.80 2.05 -27.17
N SER A 327 12.95 1.37 -26.41
CA SER A 327 13.22 0.01 -25.89
C SER A 327 13.35 -1.02 -27.02
N SER A 328 12.48 -0.95 -28.03
CA SER A 328 12.56 -1.81 -29.22
C SER A 328 13.80 -1.52 -30.05
N ARG A 329 14.18 -0.25 -30.26
CA ARG A 329 15.44 0.14 -30.95
C ARG A 329 16.67 -0.37 -30.21
N ALA A 330 16.72 -0.25 -28.88
CA ALA A 330 17.83 -0.76 -28.08
C ALA A 330 17.96 -2.28 -28.17
N ARG A 331 16.83 -3.02 -28.13
CA ARG A 331 16.81 -4.48 -28.31
C ARG A 331 17.23 -4.90 -29.72
N LYS A 332 16.73 -4.23 -30.77
CA LYS A 332 17.15 -4.47 -32.17
C LYS A 332 18.65 -4.25 -32.38
N LYS A 333 19.23 -3.20 -31.78
CA LYS A 333 20.68 -2.96 -31.79
C LYS A 333 21.46 -4.08 -31.08
N ALA A 334 20.97 -4.54 -29.92
CA ALA A 334 21.58 -5.64 -29.17
C ALA A 334 21.56 -6.97 -29.95
N ALA A 335 20.42 -7.31 -30.56
CA ALA A 335 20.27 -8.49 -31.41
C ALA A 335 21.17 -8.42 -32.66
N LYS A 336 21.22 -7.26 -33.35
CA LYS A 336 22.07 -7.07 -34.54
C LYS A 336 23.56 -7.18 -34.22
N LYS A 337 24.00 -6.65 -33.06
CA LYS A 337 25.40 -6.76 -32.61
C LYS A 337 25.79 -8.23 -32.39
N GLU A 338 24.91 -9.01 -31.77
CA GLU A 338 25.19 -10.40 -31.50
C GLU A 338 25.12 -11.28 -32.75
N ASN A 339 24.13 -11.07 -33.63
CA ASN A 339 24.06 -11.80 -34.90
C ASN A 339 25.30 -11.55 -35.77
N LYS A 340 25.83 -10.31 -35.79
CA LYS A 340 27.12 -10.02 -36.42
C LYS A 340 28.28 -10.79 -35.76
N SER A 341 28.31 -10.89 -34.43
CA SER A 341 29.34 -11.64 -33.71
C SER A 341 29.23 -13.16 -33.86
N ALA A 342 28.00 -13.70 -33.99
CA ALA A 342 27.75 -15.10 -34.26
C ALA A 342 28.16 -15.45 -35.70
N ALA A 343 27.74 -14.65 -36.67
CA ALA A 343 28.17 -14.79 -38.07
C ALA A 343 29.69 -14.65 -38.23
N ALA A 344 30.35 -13.79 -37.46
CA ALA A 344 31.81 -13.69 -37.44
C ALA A 344 32.48 -14.95 -36.85
N ARG A 345 31.94 -15.51 -35.76
CA ARG A 345 32.42 -16.79 -35.18
C ARG A 345 32.24 -17.95 -36.16
N GLU A 346 31.15 -17.99 -36.91
CA GLU A 346 30.93 -18.99 -37.95
C GLU A 346 31.93 -18.88 -39.09
N ARG A 347 32.13 -17.67 -39.64
CA ARG A 347 33.14 -17.43 -40.67
C ARG A 347 34.52 -17.88 -40.20
N TRP A 348 34.83 -17.69 -38.92
CA TRP A 348 36.07 -18.16 -38.31
C TRP A 348 36.12 -19.68 -38.16
N LYS A 349 35.04 -20.36 -37.73
CA LYS A 349 34.96 -21.83 -37.67
C LYS A 349 35.10 -22.47 -39.05
N LEU A 350 34.36 -21.98 -40.04
CA LEU A 350 34.45 -22.42 -41.44
C LEU A 350 35.85 -22.18 -42.01
N ALA A 351 36.44 -21.00 -41.79
CA ALA A 351 37.82 -20.73 -42.21
C ALA A 351 38.81 -21.67 -41.53
N LYS A 352 38.65 -21.94 -40.23
CA LYS A 352 39.49 -22.88 -39.48
C LYS A 352 39.33 -24.31 -39.99
N GLU A 353 38.12 -24.75 -40.32
CA GLU A 353 37.83 -26.09 -40.83
C GLU A 353 38.32 -26.27 -42.28
N LEU A 354 38.25 -25.22 -43.11
CA LEU A 354 38.85 -25.18 -44.44
C LEU A 354 40.38 -25.20 -44.38
N VAL A 355 41.00 -24.49 -43.44
CA VAL A 355 42.46 -24.54 -43.20
C VAL A 355 42.88 -25.92 -42.66
N LEU A 356 42.07 -26.54 -41.80
CA LEU A 356 42.31 -27.90 -41.29
C LEU A 356 42.15 -28.98 -42.38
N ARG A 357 41.33 -28.73 -43.41
CA ARG A 357 41.13 -29.66 -44.53
C ARG A 357 42.25 -29.68 -45.57
N HIS A 358 43.23 -28.77 -45.52
CA HIS A 358 44.44 -28.78 -46.37
C HIS A 358 44.24 -29.41 -47.76
N GLU A 359 43.48 -28.74 -48.64
CA GLU A 359 43.84 -28.73 -50.06
C GLU A 359 44.49 -27.37 -50.31
N VAL A 360 45.82 -27.34 -50.18
CA VAL A 360 46.63 -26.32 -50.83
C VAL A 360 46.65 -26.70 -52.30
N GLU A 361 45.79 -26.09 -53.10
CA GLU A 361 46.07 -25.86 -54.51
C GLU A 361 45.95 -24.36 -54.81
N MET A 362 47.11 -23.77 -55.12
CA MET A 362 47.25 -22.45 -55.74
C MET A 362 46.76 -22.51 -57.20
N PRO A 363 46.33 -21.38 -57.79
CA PRO A 363 45.21 -21.35 -58.73
C PRO A 363 45.60 -21.81 -60.14
N GLY A 364 44.86 -22.79 -60.65
CA GLY A 364 44.84 -23.19 -62.05
C GLY A 364 43.40 -23.32 -62.54
N SER A 365 42.97 -22.35 -63.35
CA SER A 365 41.87 -22.37 -64.33
C SER A 365 40.90 -23.57 -64.33
N ILE A 366 39.60 -23.31 -64.10
CA ILE A 366 38.49 -23.59 -65.04
C ILE A 366 37.15 -23.25 -64.36
N ASN A 367 36.42 -22.32 -64.98
CA ASN A 367 35.08 -21.90 -64.59
C ASN A 367 34.05 -22.98 -64.93
N THR A 368 33.21 -23.36 -63.96
CA THR A 368 31.86 -23.88 -64.25
C THR A 368 30.80 -23.11 -63.44
N PRO A 369 29.84 -22.42 -64.10
CA PRO A 369 28.89 -21.53 -63.44
C PRO A 369 27.80 -22.25 -62.59
N GLU A 370 27.64 -23.57 -62.70
CA GLU A 370 26.57 -24.30 -61.99
C GLU A 370 26.89 -24.64 -60.52
N LYS A 371 28.15 -24.91 -60.16
CA LYS A 371 28.55 -25.17 -58.76
C LYS A 371 28.54 -23.89 -57.91
N SER A 372 28.92 -22.75 -58.51
CA SER A 372 28.88 -21.44 -57.85
C SER A 372 27.45 -20.99 -57.55
N ALA A 373 26.50 -21.21 -58.48
CA ALA A 373 25.10 -20.87 -58.27
C ALA A 373 24.42 -21.71 -57.17
N ARG A 374 24.71 -23.02 -57.07
CA ARG A 374 24.18 -23.86 -55.96
C ARG A 374 24.84 -23.51 -54.62
N ALA A 375 26.14 -23.23 -54.58
CA ALA A 375 26.81 -22.77 -53.36
C ALA A 375 26.32 -21.38 -52.90
N MET A 376 26.03 -20.47 -53.83
CA MET A 376 25.50 -19.13 -53.54
C MET A 376 24.02 -19.18 -53.09
N LYS A 377 23.22 -20.12 -53.62
CA LYS A 377 21.83 -20.35 -53.18
C LYS A 377 21.76 -20.98 -51.78
N ILE A 378 22.61 -21.98 -51.50
CA ILE A 378 22.78 -22.55 -50.14
C ILE A 378 23.28 -21.48 -49.16
N ASN A 379 24.16 -20.57 -49.59
CA ASN A 379 24.61 -19.45 -48.76
C ASN A 379 23.49 -18.43 -48.49
N ASN A 380 22.65 -18.10 -49.48
CA ASN A 380 21.53 -17.18 -49.28
C ASN A 380 20.46 -17.76 -48.35
N ASP A 381 20.15 -19.05 -48.45
CA ASP A 381 19.22 -19.72 -47.53
C ASP A 381 19.78 -19.79 -46.10
N LYS A 382 21.11 -19.98 -45.93
CA LYS A 382 21.79 -19.89 -44.62
C LYS A 382 21.94 -18.45 -44.09
N LEU A 383 21.87 -17.43 -44.96
CA LEU A 383 21.91 -16.00 -44.60
C LEU A 383 20.53 -15.43 -44.25
N THR A 384 19.44 -16.15 -44.48
CA THR A 384 18.11 -15.78 -43.96
C THR A 384 18.09 -15.89 -42.43
N PHE A 385 17.24 -15.09 -41.76
CA PHE A 385 17.14 -15.08 -40.29
C PHE A 385 16.88 -16.48 -39.72
N SER A 386 16.07 -17.30 -40.41
CA SER A 386 15.80 -18.69 -40.05
C SER A 386 17.04 -19.60 -40.13
N GLY A 387 17.87 -19.43 -41.17
CA GLY A 387 19.16 -20.13 -41.32
C GLY A 387 20.21 -19.74 -40.26
N VAL A 388 20.28 -18.46 -39.89
CA VAL A 388 21.19 -17.99 -38.83
C VAL A 388 20.72 -18.42 -37.43
N VAL A 389 19.41 -18.56 -37.21
CA VAL A 389 18.81 -19.03 -35.95
C VAL A 389 18.98 -20.55 -35.78
N SER A 390 18.88 -21.32 -36.87
CA SER A 390 19.07 -22.78 -36.85
C SER A 390 20.54 -23.20 -36.70
N LEU A 391 21.51 -22.36 -37.06
CA LEU A 391 22.95 -22.62 -36.93
C LEU A 391 23.58 -22.08 -35.62
N ALA A 392 22.99 -21.02 -35.02
CA ALA A 392 23.32 -20.57 -33.67
C ALA A 392 22.90 -21.56 -32.55
N THR A 393 22.44 -22.75 -32.92
CA THR A 393 22.11 -23.90 -32.06
C THR A 393 23.35 -24.61 -31.51
N GLU A 394 24.50 -24.57 -32.20
CA GLU A 394 25.65 -25.41 -31.87
C GLU A 394 26.49 -24.94 -30.68
N ASP A 395 26.40 -23.67 -30.27
CA ASP A 395 27.15 -23.10 -29.13
C ASP A 395 26.23 -22.86 -27.91
N ARG A 396 25.18 -23.68 -27.79
CA ARG A 396 24.21 -23.60 -26.67
C ARG A 396 24.77 -24.34 -25.46
N PRO A 397 24.63 -23.79 -24.23
CA PRO A 397 24.71 -24.64 -23.05
C PRO A 397 23.62 -25.71 -23.17
N GLN A 398 24.03 -26.98 -23.29
CA GLN A 398 23.10 -28.11 -23.41
C GLN A 398 22.07 -28.02 -22.28
N ARG A 399 20.79 -27.99 -22.66
CA ARG A 399 19.69 -28.04 -21.70
C ARG A 399 19.79 -29.36 -20.96
N PRO A 400 19.74 -29.34 -19.61
CA PRO A 400 19.86 -30.58 -18.89
C PRO A 400 18.56 -31.36 -19.09
N MET A 401 18.70 -32.60 -19.57
CA MET A 401 17.60 -33.52 -19.83
C MET A 401 16.94 -33.91 -18.50
N LEU A 402 15.61 -33.85 -18.46
CA LEU A 402 14.81 -34.17 -17.28
C LEU A 402 13.81 -35.28 -17.60
N GLU A 403 14.10 -36.47 -17.10
CA GLU A 403 13.18 -37.59 -17.04
C GLU A 403 12.40 -37.54 -15.72
N VAL A 404 11.09 -37.76 -15.80
CA VAL A 404 10.21 -37.84 -14.63
C VAL A 404 9.50 -39.19 -14.62
N ALA A 405 9.88 -40.06 -13.70
CA ALA A 405 9.21 -41.33 -13.49
C ALA A 405 8.33 -41.27 -12.23
N PHE A 406 7.21 -41.98 -12.24
CA PHE A 406 6.28 -42.07 -11.12
C PHE A 406 5.97 -43.55 -10.87
N ARG A 407 6.03 -43.98 -9.60
CA ARG A 407 5.80 -45.37 -9.19
C ARG A 407 4.73 -45.43 -8.11
N GLY A 408 3.65 -46.17 -8.37
CA GLY A 408 2.57 -46.41 -7.42
C GLY A 408 1.84 -45.14 -6.94
N LEU A 409 1.82 -44.09 -7.76
CA LEU A 409 1.31 -42.78 -7.36
C LEU A 409 -0.20 -42.84 -7.09
N THR A 410 -0.58 -42.62 -5.84
CA THR A 410 -1.98 -42.67 -5.37
C THR A 410 -2.33 -41.36 -4.68
N LEU A 411 -3.50 -40.81 -4.99
CA LEU A 411 -3.96 -39.52 -4.48
C LEU A 411 -5.38 -39.65 -3.96
N SER A 412 -5.60 -39.26 -2.71
CA SER A 412 -6.90 -39.39 -2.05
C SER A 412 -7.32 -38.09 -1.34
N ILE A 413 -8.62 -37.82 -1.38
CA ILE A 413 -9.27 -36.75 -0.62
C ILE A 413 -10.30 -37.40 0.32
N GLY A 414 -10.03 -37.35 1.63
CA GLY A 414 -10.79 -38.14 2.61
C GLY A 414 -10.76 -39.64 2.26
N LYS A 415 -11.93 -40.23 1.99
CA LYS A 415 -12.08 -41.63 1.57
C LYS A 415 -12.07 -41.84 0.05
N LYS A 416 -12.18 -40.77 -0.75
CA LYS A 416 -12.28 -40.87 -2.22
C LYS A 416 -10.87 -40.88 -2.83
N LYS A 417 -10.53 -41.96 -3.53
CA LYS A 417 -9.30 -42.06 -4.34
C LYS A 417 -9.52 -41.38 -5.69
N LEU A 418 -8.70 -40.38 -6.00
CA LEU A 418 -8.73 -39.61 -7.25
C LEU A 418 -7.73 -40.14 -8.29
N LEU A 419 -6.61 -40.69 -7.83
CA LEU A 419 -5.64 -41.45 -8.63
C LEU A 419 -5.24 -42.70 -7.86
N GLN A 420 -4.98 -43.80 -8.56
CA GLN A 420 -4.69 -45.10 -7.95
C GLN A 420 -3.53 -45.80 -8.66
N CYS A 421 -2.45 -46.07 -7.91
CA CYS A 421 -1.27 -46.83 -8.35
C CYS A 421 -0.73 -46.47 -9.74
N VAL A 422 -0.74 -45.18 -10.07
CA VAL A 422 -0.32 -44.67 -11.37
C VAL A 422 1.21 -44.83 -11.49
N THR A 423 1.65 -45.61 -12.48
CA THR A 423 3.06 -45.95 -12.72
C THR A 423 3.43 -45.69 -14.18
N GLY A 424 4.58 -45.06 -14.42
CA GLY A 424 5.03 -44.66 -15.76
C GLY A 424 6.20 -43.68 -15.73
N LYS A 425 6.57 -43.16 -16.90
CA LYS A 425 7.69 -42.23 -17.08
C LYS A 425 7.44 -41.24 -18.22
N LEU A 426 7.88 -40.01 -18.04
CA LEU A 426 7.96 -38.96 -19.06
C LEU A 426 9.42 -38.79 -19.45
N SER A 427 9.75 -39.03 -20.70
CA SER A 427 11.14 -39.04 -21.17
C SER A 427 11.52 -37.72 -21.85
N PRO A 428 12.78 -37.24 -21.69
CA PRO A 428 13.26 -36.07 -22.40
C PRO A 428 13.29 -36.30 -23.92
N GLY A 429 13.11 -35.25 -24.71
CA GLY A 429 13.14 -35.37 -26.16
C GLY A 429 11.83 -35.76 -26.83
N ARG A 430 10.78 -36.02 -26.03
CA ARG A 430 9.49 -36.56 -26.49
C ARG A 430 8.34 -35.63 -26.13
N VAL A 431 7.29 -35.66 -26.96
CA VAL A 431 6.00 -35.01 -26.68
C VAL A 431 4.98 -36.07 -26.28
N THR A 432 4.59 -36.09 -25.01
CA THR A 432 3.60 -37.00 -24.45
C THR A 432 2.22 -36.36 -24.41
N ALA A 433 1.22 -37.01 -25.02
CA ALA A 433 -0.18 -36.66 -24.89
C ALA A 433 -0.84 -37.41 -23.72
N ILE A 434 -1.54 -36.69 -22.84
CA ILE A 434 -2.42 -37.27 -21.82
C ILE A 434 -3.87 -37.08 -22.24
N MET A 435 -4.60 -38.17 -22.34
CA MET A 435 -6.03 -38.17 -22.66
C MET A 435 -6.80 -39.10 -21.74
N GLY A 436 -8.11 -39.02 -21.85
CA GLY A 436 -9.04 -39.81 -21.05
C GLY A 436 -10.38 -39.11 -20.93
N PRO A 437 -11.42 -39.84 -20.49
CA PRO A 437 -12.75 -39.29 -20.36
C PRO A 437 -12.82 -38.15 -19.34
N SER A 438 -13.95 -37.44 -19.36
CA SER A 438 -14.21 -36.40 -18.37
C SER A 438 -14.26 -37.03 -16.96
N GLY A 439 -13.55 -36.41 -16.02
CA GLY A 439 -13.42 -36.94 -14.65
C GLY A 439 -12.43 -38.10 -14.48
N ALA A 440 -11.63 -38.46 -15.50
CA ALA A 440 -10.58 -39.47 -15.39
C ALA A 440 -9.39 -39.08 -14.47
N GLY A 441 -9.32 -37.82 -14.04
CA GLY A 441 -8.24 -37.33 -13.19
C GLY A 441 -7.03 -36.76 -13.94
N LYS A 442 -7.17 -36.33 -15.20
CA LYS A 442 -6.07 -35.75 -16.03
C LYS A 442 -5.33 -34.59 -15.33
N THR A 443 -6.05 -33.54 -14.94
CA THR A 443 -5.48 -32.42 -14.18
C THR A 443 -4.98 -32.85 -12.80
N THR A 444 -5.65 -33.83 -12.17
CA THR A 444 -5.19 -34.39 -10.89
C THR A 444 -3.85 -35.10 -11.04
N PHE A 445 -3.66 -35.83 -12.13
CA PHE A 445 -2.40 -36.51 -12.49
C PHE A 445 -1.28 -35.48 -12.71
N LEU A 446 -1.51 -34.41 -13.47
CA LEU A 446 -0.52 -33.34 -13.63
C LEU A 446 -0.12 -32.73 -12.27
N ASN A 447 -1.10 -32.43 -11.42
CA ASN A 447 -0.83 -31.88 -10.08
C ASN A 447 -0.08 -32.88 -9.18
N ALA A 448 -0.38 -34.16 -9.31
CA ALA A 448 0.30 -35.25 -8.58
C ALA A 448 1.78 -35.35 -8.94
N VAL A 449 2.05 -35.35 -10.25
CA VAL A 449 3.40 -35.40 -10.83
C VAL A 449 4.17 -34.17 -10.37
N LEU A 450 3.63 -32.97 -10.54
CA LEU A 450 4.24 -31.69 -10.13
C LEU A 450 4.40 -31.51 -8.61
N GLY A 451 3.84 -32.41 -7.79
CA GLY A 451 3.86 -32.29 -6.33
C GLY A 451 3.01 -31.12 -5.79
N LYS A 452 1.96 -30.74 -6.51
CA LYS A 452 0.94 -29.76 -6.10
C LYS A 452 -0.23 -30.46 -5.38
N THR A 453 0.07 -31.17 -4.28
CA THR A 453 -0.90 -32.02 -3.56
C THR A 453 -1.34 -31.45 -2.21
N SER A 454 -1.38 -30.12 -2.07
CA SER A 454 -1.88 -29.47 -0.85
C SER A 454 -3.33 -29.90 -0.56
N GLY A 455 -3.60 -30.41 0.64
CA GLY A 455 -4.93 -30.88 1.04
C GLY A 455 -5.28 -32.32 0.64
N TYR A 456 -4.33 -33.07 0.07
CA TYR A 456 -4.52 -34.47 -0.32
C TYR A 456 -3.54 -35.40 0.41
N LYS A 457 -3.95 -36.66 0.63
CA LYS A 457 -3.04 -37.74 1.01
C LYS A 457 -2.43 -38.34 -0.26
N LYS A 458 -1.10 -38.28 -0.37
CA LYS A 458 -0.30 -38.80 -1.47
C LYS A 458 0.50 -40.01 -1.00
N ASP A 459 0.35 -41.13 -1.70
CA ASP A 459 1.18 -42.33 -1.56
C ASP A 459 1.94 -42.57 -2.89
N GLY A 460 3.04 -43.34 -2.84
CA GLY A 460 3.95 -43.56 -3.98
C GLY A 460 5.02 -42.49 -4.16
N ILE A 461 5.93 -42.71 -5.12
CA ILE A 461 7.13 -41.88 -5.29
C ILE A 461 7.24 -41.30 -6.71
N VAL A 462 7.81 -40.10 -6.80
CA VAL A 462 8.21 -39.45 -8.06
C VAL A 462 9.73 -39.39 -8.09
N LEU A 463 10.29 -39.94 -9.16
CA LEU A 463 11.72 -40.08 -9.42
C LEU A 463 12.10 -39.09 -10.53
N ILE A 464 13.22 -38.41 -10.35
CA ILE A 464 13.75 -37.39 -11.26
C ILE A 464 15.11 -37.88 -11.71
N ASN A 465 15.26 -38.22 -12.99
CA ASN A 465 16.45 -38.90 -13.50
C ASN A 465 16.87 -40.10 -12.62
N GLY A 466 15.88 -40.90 -12.19
CA GLY A 466 16.08 -42.08 -11.33
C GLY A 466 16.17 -41.81 -9.82
N ILE A 467 16.25 -40.54 -9.38
CA ILE A 467 16.44 -40.20 -7.96
C ILE A 467 15.12 -39.73 -7.33
N PRO A 468 14.71 -40.22 -6.14
CA PRO A 468 13.54 -39.70 -5.45
C PRO A 468 13.71 -38.21 -5.13
N GLY A 469 12.79 -37.36 -5.58
CA GLY A 469 12.94 -35.92 -5.40
C GLY A 469 11.63 -35.15 -5.42
N LEU A 470 11.58 -34.03 -4.71
CA LEU A 470 10.47 -33.09 -4.80
C LEU A 470 10.60 -32.25 -6.07
N MET A 471 9.62 -32.37 -6.98
CA MET A 471 9.47 -31.47 -8.14
C MET A 471 9.53 -29.98 -7.77
N GLN A 472 9.13 -29.63 -6.55
CA GLN A 472 9.15 -28.25 -6.07
C GLN A 472 10.56 -27.63 -6.04
N SER A 473 11.61 -28.44 -5.90
CA SER A 473 13.01 -27.98 -5.96
C SER A 473 13.43 -27.56 -7.37
N TYR A 474 12.72 -28.04 -8.40
CA TYR A 474 13.03 -27.83 -9.82
C TYR A 474 12.13 -26.78 -10.49
N LYS A 475 11.35 -26.00 -9.72
CA LYS A 475 10.45 -24.94 -10.24
C LYS A 475 11.12 -23.94 -11.19
N LYS A 476 12.44 -23.74 -11.06
CA LYS A 476 13.22 -22.83 -11.92
C LYS A 476 13.46 -23.36 -13.34
N ILE A 477 13.25 -24.66 -13.56
CA ILE A 477 13.48 -25.34 -14.85
C ILE A 477 12.23 -26.08 -15.36
N ILE A 478 11.14 -26.10 -14.59
CA ILE A 478 9.85 -26.70 -14.98
C ILE A 478 8.87 -25.59 -15.36
N GLY A 479 8.34 -25.65 -16.58
CA GLY A 479 7.27 -24.79 -17.06
C GLY A 479 5.92 -25.46 -16.87
N PHE A 480 4.95 -24.72 -16.32
CA PHE A 480 3.58 -25.19 -16.16
C PHE A 480 2.62 -24.18 -16.75
N VAL A 481 1.87 -24.61 -17.78
CA VAL A 481 0.81 -23.82 -18.39
C VAL A 481 -0.53 -24.32 -17.83
N PRO A 482 -1.22 -23.54 -16.97
CA PRO A 482 -2.55 -23.90 -16.47
C PRO A 482 -3.60 -23.80 -17.59
N GLN A 483 -4.74 -24.45 -17.36
CA GLN A 483 -5.91 -24.40 -18.25
C GLN A 483 -6.37 -22.96 -18.49
N ASP A 484 -6.48 -22.15 -17.42
CA ASP A 484 -6.85 -20.74 -17.46
C ASP A 484 -5.74 -19.85 -18.05
N ASP A 485 -6.12 -18.94 -18.94
CA ASP A 485 -5.22 -17.98 -19.59
C ASP A 485 -4.85 -16.78 -18.72
N ILE A 486 -4.08 -17.04 -17.67
CA ILE A 486 -3.62 -16.02 -16.71
C ILE A 486 -2.44 -15.22 -17.31
N VAL A 487 -2.74 -14.07 -17.93
CA VAL A 487 -1.77 -13.14 -18.54
C VAL A 487 -2.09 -11.69 -18.09
N HIS A 488 -1.09 -10.80 -18.09
CA HIS A 488 -1.34 -9.37 -17.80
C HIS A 488 -1.95 -8.66 -19.01
N GLY A 489 -3.22 -8.26 -18.91
CA GLY A 489 -3.97 -7.59 -19.97
C GLY A 489 -3.51 -6.16 -20.28
N ASN A 490 -2.98 -5.45 -19.27
CA ASN A 490 -2.50 -4.06 -19.40
C ASN A 490 -1.10 -3.97 -20.02
N LEU A 491 -0.49 -5.11 -20.37
CA LEU A 491 0.83 -5.22 -21.00
C LEU A 491 0.71 -5.71 -22.44
N THR A 492 1.70 -5.38 -23.29
CA THR A 492 1.75 -5.96 -24.64
C THR A 492 2.23 -7.41 -24.59
N VAL A 493 2.03 -8.14 -25.69
CA VAL A 493 2.53 -9.52 -25.83
C VAL A 493 4.05 -9.58 -25.57
N GLU A 494 4.82 -8.70 -26.24
CA GLU A 494 6.27 -8.64 -26.08
C GLU A 494 6.69 -8.26 -24.65
N GLU A 495 5.93 -7.39 -23.96
CA GLU A 495 6.23 -6.98 -22.59
C GLU A 495 6.02 -8.11 -21.57
N ASN A 496 4.96 -8.90 -21.72
CA ASN A 496 4.70 -10.07 -20.90
C ASN A 496 5.85 -11.09 -21.01
N LEU A 497 6.21 -11.43 -22.25
CA LEU A 497 7.28 -12.40 -22.54
C LEU A 497 8.65 -11.89 -22.07
N TRP A 498 8.95 -10.61 -22.32
CA TRP A 498 10.21 -9.99 -21.88
C TRP A 498 10.34 -9.92 -20.37
N PHE A 499 9.24 -9.65 -19.65
CA PHE A 499 9.25 -9.65 -18.19
C PHE A 499 9.55 -11.06 -17.65
N SER A 500 8.87 -12.08 -18.15
CA SER A 500 9.11 -13.48 -17.78
C SER A 500 10.58 -13.88 -18.02
N SER A 501 11.12 -13.52 -19.19
CA SER A 501 12.50 -13.82 -19.56
C SER A 501 13.52 -13.14 -18.65
N CYS A 502 13.31 -11.88 -18.28
CA CYS A 502 14.19 -11.14 -17.39
C CYS A 502 14.29 -11.78 -16.01
N CYS A 503 13.17 -12.26 -15.46
CA CYS A 503 13.07 -12.83 -14.13
C CYS A 503 13.47 -14.32 -14.03
N ARG A 504 13.32 -15.10 -15.11
CA ARG A 504 13.49 -16.57 -15.07
C ARG A 504 14.71 -17.10 -15.83
N LEU A 505 15.26 -16.34 -16.80
CA LEU A 505 16.52 -16.72 -17.45
C LEU A 505 17.72 -16.59 -16.49
N SER A 506 18.78 -17.34 -16.76
CA SER A 506 19.99 -17.34 -15.94
C SER A 506 20.56 -15.93 -15.72
N LYS A 507 21.03 -15.64 -14.49
CA LYS A 507 21.57 -14.33 -14.10
C LYS A 507 22.77 -13.90 -14.98
N GLY A 508 23.62 -14.86 -15.36
CA GLY A 508 24.83 -14.60 -16.17
C GLY A 508 24.56 -14.34 -17.65
N MET A 509 23.32 -14.53 -18.12
CA MET A 509 22.97 -14.37 -19.53
C MET A 509 22.94 -12.89 -19.93
N SER A 510 23.66 -12.54 -21.01
CA SER A 510 23.69 -11.18 -21.54
C SER A 510 22.32 -10.76 -22.09
N ARG A 511 22.06 -9.45 -22.10
CA ARG A 511 20.79 -8.89 -22.60
C ARG A 511 20.49 -9.32 -24.04
N SER A 512 21.51 -9.45 -24.90
CA SER A 512 21.35 -9.85 -26.29
C SER A 512 20.85 -11.31 -26.43
N HIS A 513 21.41 -12.24 -25.65
CA HIS A 513 20.93 -13.62 -25.62
C HIS A 513 19.47 -13.69 -25.16
N LYS A 514 19.09 -12.93 -24.12
CA LYS A 514 17.69 -12.83 -23.67
C LYS A 514 16.76 -12.35 -24.79
N VAL A 515 17.21 -11.42 -25.64
CA VAL A 515 16.45 -10.95 -26.82
C VAL A 515 16.33 -12.05 -27.88
N ARG A 516 17.39 -12.84 -28.12
CA ARG A 516 17.33 -13.98 -29.06
C ARG A 516 16.31 -15.02 -28.59
N VAL A 517 16.32 -15.37 -27.31
CA VAL A 517 15.32 -16.30 -26.74
C VAL A 517 13.91 -15.77 -26.96
N LEU A 518 13.68 -14.48 -26.69
CA LEU A 518 12.38 -13.84 -26.90
C LEU A 518 11.93 -13.89 -28.37
N GLU A 519 12.77 -13.48 -29.31
CA GLU A 519 12.39 -13.42 -30.74
C GLU A 519 12.11 -14.83 -31.31
N ARG A 520 12.89 -15.84 -30.90
CA ARG A 520 12.63 -17.25 -31.24
C ARG A 520 11.24 -17.69 -30.77
N VAL A 521 10.89 -17.45 -29.49
CA VAL A 521 9.58 -17.85 -28.97
C VAL A 521 8.43 -17.12 -29.68
N ILE A 522 8.59 -15.83 -29.98
CA ILE A 522 7.58 -15.06 -30.73
C ILE A 522 7.41 -15.63 -32.14
N GLU A 523 8.49 -16.01 -32.82
CA GLU A 523 8.46 -16.60 -34.16
C GLU A 523 7.85 -18.00 -34.16
N SER A 524 8.31 -18.90 -33.28
CA SER A 524 7.83 -20.29 -33.19
C SER A 524 6.33 -20.37 -32.89
N LEU A 525 5.81 -19.45 -32.07
CA LEU A 525 4.38 -19.39 -31.75
C LEU A 525 3.55 -18.55 -32.74
N GLY A 526 4.16 -17.95 -33.75
CA GLY A 526 3.46 -17.10 -34.73
C GLY A 526 2.83 -15.86 -34.10
N LEU A 527 3.55 -15.17 -33.21
CA LEU A 527 3.10 -14.00 -32.46
C LEU A 527 3.62 -12.65 -33.03
N GLN A 528 4.31 -12.66 -34.18
CA GLN A 528 5.00 -11.48 -34.70
C GLN A 528 4.08 -10.30 -35.01
N GLU A 529 2.92 -10.56 -35.62
CA GLU A 529 1.96 -9.51 -35.99
C GLU A 529 1.38 -8.81 -34.76
N ILE A 530 1.21 -9.53 -33.65
CA ILE A 530 0.56 -9.04 -32.43
C ILE A 530 1.54 -8.66 -31.32
N ARG A 531 2.85 -8.66 -31.59
CA ARG A 531 3.91 -8.44 -30.58
C ARG A 531 3.73 -7.15 -29.76
N ASN A 532 3.28 -6.08 -30.41
CA ASN A 532 3.11 -4.75 -29.82
C ASN A 532 1.66 -4.48 -29.38
N SER A 533 0.75 -5.41 -29.64
CA SER A 533 -0.66 -5.28 -29.27
C SER A 533 -0.83 -5.55 -27.78
N LEU A 534 -1.74 -4.80 -27.14
CA LEU A 534 -2.15 -5.07 -25.77
C LEU A 534 -2.92 -6.39 -25.71
N VAL A 535 -2.63 -7.21 -24.70
CA VAL A 535 -3.31 -8.51 -24.52
C VAL A 535 -4.80 -8.29 -24.24
N GLY A 536 -5.14 -7.24 -23.49
CA GLY A 536 -6.52 -6.91 -23.10
C GLY A 536 -7.05 -7.76 -21.95
N THR A 537 -8.17 -7.32 -21.40
CA THR A 537 -8.93 -8.04 -20.36
C THR A 537 -10.27 -8.49 -20.93
N VAL A 538 -11.15 -9.08 -20.12
CA VAL A 538 -12.53 -9.38 -20.56
C VAL A 538 -13.30 -8.08 -20.82
N GLU A 539 -13.04 -7.04 -20.03
CA GLU A 539 -13.70 -5.73 -20.15
C GLU A 539 -13.10 -4.84 -21.25
N LYS A 540 -11.77 -4.92 -21.44
CA LYS A 540 -11.06 -4.14 -22.47
C LYS A 540 -10.60 -5.05 -23.60
N ARG A 541 -11.18 -4.86 -24.78
CA ARG A 541 -10.84 -5.61 -26.00
C ARG A 541 -9.33 -5.58 -26.27
N GLY A 542 -8.76 -6.75 -26.55
CA GLY A 542 -7.35 -6.93 -26.92
C GLY A 542 -7.20 -8.00 -28.00
N ILE A 543 -6.23 -8.91 -27.80
CA ILE A 543 -5.98 -10.04 -28.73
C ILE A 543 -7.05 -11.13 -28.63
N SER A 544 -7.12 -12.02 -29.63
CA SER A 544 -8.08 -13.14 -29.65
C SER A 544 -7.76 -14.19 -28.57
N GLY A 545 -8.74 -15.05 -28.23
CA GLY A 545 -8.57 -16.12 -27.24
C GLY A 545 -7.44 -17.09 -27.60
N GLY A 546 -7.44 -17.63 -28.82
CA GLY A 546 -6.35 -18.52 -29.30
C GLY A 546 -4.98 -17.83 -29.36
N GLN A 547 -4.92 -16.52 -29.65
CA GLN A 547 -3.68 -15.76 -29.53
C GLN A 547 -3.22 -15.65 -28.07
N ARG A 548 -4.13 -15.38 -27.15
CA ARG A 548 -3.86 -15.31 -25.70
C ARG A 548 -3.35 -16.63 -25.14
N LYS A 549 -3.92 -17.76 -25.56
CA LYS A 549 -3.46 -19.11 -25.21
C LYS A 549 -2.02 -19.35 -25.66
N ARG A 550 -1.67 -18.94 -26.90
CA ARG A 550 -0.28 -19.00 -27.37
C ARG A 550 0.66 -18.10 -26.58
N VAL A 551 0.24 -16.90 -26.18
CA VAL A 551 1.03 -16.03 -25.28
C VAL A 551 1.23 -16.67 -23.91
N ASN A 552 0.19 -17.32 -23.37
CA ASN A 552 0.23 -18.06 -22.11
C ASN A 552 1.29 -19.19 -22.14
N VAL A 553 1.32 -19.97 -23.23
CA VAL A 553 2.38 -20.97 -23.47
C VAL A 553 3.74 -20.30 -23.62
N GLY A 554 3.82 -19.20 -24.38
CA GLY A 554 5.03 -18.43 -24.60
C GLY A 554 5.70 -17.99 -23.29
N ILE A 555 4.94 -17.52 -22.30
CA ILE A 555 5.46 -17.08 -20.99
C ILE A 555 6.29 -18.16 -20.29
N GLU A 556 5.90 -19.43 -20.43
CA GLU A 556 6.64 -20.59 -19.90
C GLU A 556 7.80 -21.00 -20.83
N MET A 557 7.63 -20.91 -22.15
CA MET A 557 8.70 -21.24 -23.11
C MET A 557 9.90 -20.27 -23.04
N VAL A 558 9.70 -18.96 -22.78
CA VAL A 558 10.82 -17.98 -22.76
C VAL A 558 11.83 -18.24 -21.65
N MET A 559 11.48 -19.04 -20.64
CA MET A 559 12.43 -19.40 -19.61
C MET A 559 13.32 -20.59 -19.98
N GLU A 560 13.19 -21.17 -21.17
CA GLU A 560 13.92 -22.38 -21.60
C GLU A 560 13.80 -23.52 -20.56
N PRO A 561 12.58 -24.09 -20.41
CA PRO A 561 12.33 -25.20 -19.51
C PRO A 561 13.05 -26.48 -19.95
N SER A 562 13.35 -27.36 -18.99
CA SER A 562 13.74 -28.76 -19.25
C SER A 562 12.52 -29.70 -19.28
N LEU A 563 11.45 -29.33 -18.58
CA LEU A 563 10.16 -30.00 -18.59
C LEU A 563 9.07 -28.96 -18.76
N LEU A 564 8.19 -29.15 -19.75
CA LEU A 564 7.06 -28.29 -20.03
C LEU A 564 5.78 -29.10 -19.93
N ILE A 565 4.97 -28.79 -18.92
CA ILE A 565 3.66 -29.40 -18.70
C ILE A 565 2.57 -28.40 -19.09
N LEU A 566 1.64 -28.82 -19.95
CA LEU A 566 0.55 -28.01 -20.45
C LEU A 566 -0.80 -28.66 -20.15
N ASP A 567 -1.70 -27.93 -19.48
CA ASP A 567 -3.07 -28.39 -19.24
C ASP A 567 -4.00 -27.80 -20.31
N GLU A 568 -4.48 -28.66 -21.21
CA GLU A 568 -5.38 -28.30 -22.31
C GLU A 568 -4.89 -27.12 -23.16
N PRO A 569 -3.70 -27.19 -23.80
CA PRO A 569 -3.15 -26.08 -24.57
C PRO A 569 -3.86 -25.83 -25.91
N THR A 570 -4.62 -26.80 -26.42
CA THR A 570 -5.32 -26.73 -27.72
C THR A 570 -6.80 -26.35 -27.61
N THR A 571 -7.35 -26.24 -26.39
CA THR A 571 -8.76 -25.89 -26.21
C THR A 571 -9.01 -24.44 -26.61
N GLY A 572 -10.05 -24.21 -27.40
CA GLY A 572 -10.39 -22.89 -27.93
C GLY A 572 -9.49 -22.40 -29.06
N LEU A 573 -8.61 -23.24 -29.61
CA LEU A 573 -7.86 -22.97 -30.85
C LEU A 573 -8.55 -23.64 -32.03
N ASP A 574 -8.42 -23.03 -33.20
CA ASP A 574 -8.72 -23.67 -34.48
C ASP A 574 -7.65 -24.74 -34.81
N SER A 575 -7.98 -25.64 -35.73
CA SER A 575 -7.10 -26.76 -36.10
C SER A 575 -5.73 -26.32 -36.62
N ALA A 576 -5.67 -25.23 -37.40
CA ALA A 576 -4.41 -24.72 -37.95
C ALA A 576 -3.53 -24.11 -36.84
N SER A 577 -4.11 -23.30 -35.95
CA SER A 577 -3.37 -22.77 -34.80
C SER A 577 -2.90 -23.87 -33.83
N SER A 578 -3.71 -24.91 -33.63
CA SER A 578 -3.36 -26.06 -32.78
C SER A 578 -2.17 -26.85 -33.35
N GLN A 579 -2.15 -27.07 -34.67
CA GLN A 579 -1.02 -27.70 -35.35
C GLN A 579 0.25 -26.84 -35.26
N LEU A 580 0.13 -25.51 -35.44
CA LEU A 580 1.26 -24.59 -35.29
C LEU A 580 1.86 -24.66 -33.88
N LEU A 581 1.00 -24.64 -32.85
CA LEU A 581 1.43 -24.78 -31.46
C LEU A 581 2.16 -26.11 -31.24
N LEU A 582 1.61 -27.23 -31.71
CA LEU A 582 2.22 -28.54 -31.53
C LEU A 582 3.55 -28.68 -32.30
N ARG A 583 3.69 -28.06 -33.48
CA ARG A 583 4.97 -27.96 -34.19
C ARG A 583 6.02 -27.23 -33.37
N ALA A 584 5.64 -26.12 -32.72
CA ALA A 584 6.54 -25.37 -31.84
C ALA A 584 6.96 -26.20 -30.61
N LEU A 585 6.02 -26.92 -29.99
CA LEU A 585 6.30 -27.81 -28.87
C LEU A 585 7.23 -28.97 -29.27
N ARG A 586 7.00 -29.58 -30.43
CA ARG A 586 7.85 -30.63 -30.98
C ARG A 586 9.25 -30.13 -31.29
N HIS A 587 9.39 -28.90 -31.80
CA HIS A 587 10.69 -28.28 -32.00
C HIS A 587 11.45 -28.10 -30.68
N GLU A 588 10.79 -27.67 -29.60
CA GLU A 588 11.44 -27.61 -28.28
C GLU A 588 11.76 -29.01 -27.73
N ALA A 589 10.93 -30.02 -27.99
CA ALA A 589 11.20 -31.39 -27.59
C ALA A 589 12.48 -31.92 -28.26
N LEU A 590 12.67 -31.70 -29.57
CA LEU A 590 13.89 -32.08 -30.28
C LEU A 590 15.17 -31.46 -29.70
N GLU A 591 15.06 -30.32 -29.01
CA GLU A 591 16.15 -29.66 -28.28
C GLU A 591 16.37 -30.24 -26.86
N GLY A 592 15.79 -31.40 -26.57
CA GLY A 592 15.96 -32.15 -25.32
C GLY A 592 14.95 -31.79 -24.22
N VAL A 593 13.90 -31.02 -24.53
CA VAL A 593 12.83 -30.71 -23.57
C VAL A 593 11.88 -31.90 -23.44
N ASN A 594 11.46 -32.21 -22.23
CA ASN A 594 10.37 -33.15 -21.96
C ASN A 594 9.05 -32.38 -22.05
N VAL A 595 8.18 -32.68 -23.01
CA VAL A 595 6.91 -31.97 -23.19
C VAL A 595 5.75 -32.90 -22.89
N CYS A 596 4.85 -32.45 -22.02
CA CYS A 596 3.69 -33.22 -21.61
C CYS A 596 2.43 -32.34 -21.71
N ALA A 597 1.45 -32.76 -22.49
CA ALA A 597 0.23 -31.98 -22.73
C ALA A 597 -1.03 -32.81 -22.47
N VAL A 598 -1.94 -32.30 -21.64
CA VAL A 598 -3.30 -32.82 -21.57
C VAL A 598 -4.07 -32.29 -22.76
N VAL A 599 -4.67 -33.18 -23.56
CA VAL A 599 -5.37 -32.81 -24.79
C VAL A 599 -6.77 -33.41 -24.76
N HIS A 600 -7.76 -32.61 -25.16
CA HIS A 600 -9.16 -33.01 -25.24
C HIS A 600 -9.54 -33.17 -26.71
N GLN A 601 -9.93 -34.39 -27.12
CA GLN A 601 -10.45 -34.73 -28.46
C GLN A 601 -9.63 -34.12 -29.63
N PRO A 602 -8.36 -34.55 -29.84
CA PRO A 602 -7.57 -34.07 -30.97
C PRO A 602 -8.09 -34.66 -32.30
N SER A 603 -7.85 -33.96 -33.41
CA SER A 603 -7.94 -34.60 -34.73
C SER A 603 -6.88 -35.70 -34.87
N TYR A 604 -7.16 -36.73 -35.70
CA TYR A 604 -6.20 -37.80 -35.99
C TYR A 604 -4.82 -37.27 -36.44
N THR A 605 -4.82 -36.23 -37.28
CA THR A 605 -3.59 -35.55 -37.73
C THR A 605 -2.77 -34.96 -36.58
N LEU A 606 -3.43 -34.47 -35.53
CA LEU A 606 -2.78 -33.86 -34.38
C LEU A 606 -2.35 -34.95 -33.37
N PHE A 607 -3.13 -36.03 -33.26
CA PHE A 607 -2.77 -37.22 -32.49
C PHE A 607 -1.46 -37.86 -32.97
N ASN A 608 -1.28 -38.02 -34.28
CA ASN A 608 -0.08 -38.59 -34.89
C ASN A 608 1.18 -37.73 -34.78
N MET A 609 1.08 -36.50 -34.26
CA MET A 609 2.24 -35.64 -34.02
C MET A 609 2.88 -35.87 -32.64
N PHE A 610 2.19 -36.57 -31.74
CA PHE A 610 2.72 -36.96 -30.43
C PHE A 610 3.61 -38.19 -30.54
N ASP A 611 4.61 -38.28 -29.66
CA ASP A 611 5.53 -39.42 -29.62
C ASP A 611 5.01 -40.49 -28.65
N ASP A 612 4.49 -40.06 -27.49
CA ASP A 612 3.91 -40.94 -26.45
C ASP A 612 2.45 -40.59 -26.15
N PHE A 613 1.71 -41.59 -25.67
CA PHE A 613 0.32 -41.50 -25.30
C PHE A 613 0.07 -42.12 -23.93
N VAL A 614 -0.57 -41.35 -23.05
CA VAL A 614 -1.08 -41.78 -21.74
C VAL A 614 -2.59 -41.72 -21.78
N LEU A 615 -3.25 -42.87 -21.69
CA LEU A 615 -4.70 -42.96 -21.59
C LEU A 615 -5.12 -43.24 -20.15
N LEU A 616 -5.79 -42.27 -19.53
CA LEU A 616 -6.37 -42.40 -18.20
C LEU A 616 -7.81 -42.89 -18.29
N ALA A 617 -8.19 -43.79 -17.39
CA ALA A 617 -9.56 -44.26 -17.20
C ALA A 617 -10.21 -43.59 -15.97
N ARG A 618 -11.54 -43.73 -15.85
CA ARG A 618 -12.26 -43.28 -14.65
C ARG A 618 -11.68 -43.92 -13.39
N GLY A 619 -11.60 -43.15 -12.31
CA GLY A 619 -10.94 -43.57 -11.06
C GLY A 619 -9.43 -43.29 -11.01
N GLY A 620 -8.87 -42.66 -12.06
CA GLY A 620 -7.48 -42.23 -12.08
C GLY A 620 -6.49 -43.38 -12.21
N LEU A 621 -6.84 -44.35 -13.07
CA LEU A 621 -6.04 -45.51 -13.42
C LEU A 621 -5.50 -45.33 -14.86
N ILE A 622 -4.35 -45.93 -15.17
CA ILE A 622 -3.81 -45.93 -16.54
C ILE A 622 -4.36 -47.14 -17.29
N ALA A 623 -4.93 -46.90 -18.47
CA ALA A 623 -5.35 -47.94 -19.42
C ALA A 623 -4.29 -48.24 -20.50
N TYR A 624 -3.43 -47.26 -20.81
CA TYR A 624 -2.30 -47.41 -21.71
C TYR A 624 -1.24 -46.33 -21.45
N HIS A 625 0.03 -46.68 -21.56
CA HIS A 625 1.14 -45.73 -21.52
C HIS A 625 2.30 -46.22 -22.41
N GLY A 626 2.54 -45.56 -23.53
CA GLY A 626 3.60 -45.94 -24.47
C GLY A 626 3.57 -45.13 -25.77
N PRO A 627 4.33 -45.55 -26.80
CA PRO A 627 4.38 -44.87 -28.08
C PRO A 627 3.02 -44.80 -28.78
N VAL A 628 2.75 -43.73 -29.51
CA VAL A 628 1.50 -43.58 -30.29
C VAL A 628 1.38 -44.67 -31.36
N SER A 629 2.48 -45.10 -31.98
CA SER A 629 2.49 -46.13 -33.02
C SER A 629 2.05 -47.52 -32.55
N GLU A 630 2.13 -47.81 -31.25
CA GLU A 630 1.86 -49.14 -30.68
C GLU A 630 0.45 -49.23 -30.07
N VAL A 631 -0.27 -48.11 -29.95
CA VAL A 631 -1.57 -48.07 -29.26
C VAL A 631 -2.61 -48.97 -29.93
N GLU A 632 -2.70 -48.91 -31.26
CA GLU A 632 -3.65 -49.72 -32.02
C GLU A 632 -3.29 -51.20 -31.97
N ILE A 633 -1.99 -51.53 -31.95
CA ILE A 633 -1.48 -52.90 -31.85
C ILE A 633 -1.85 -53.50 -30.49
N TYR A 634 -1.65 -52.75 -29.41
CA TYR A 634 -2.00 -53.16 -28.05
C TYR A 634 -3.50 -53.45 -27.92
N PHE A 635 -4.35 -52.49 -28.30
CA PHE A 635 -5.79 -52.67 -28.21
C PHE A 635 -6.33 -53.74 -29.15
N ALA A 636 -5.74 -53.90 -30.35
CA ALA A 636 -6.08 -55.02 -31.25
C ALA A 636 -5.75 -56.39 -30.63
N GLY A 637 -4.66 -56.49 -29.85
CA GLY A 637 -4.32 -57.68 -29.07
C GLY A 637 -5.35 -58.05 -28.00
N LEU A 638 -6.11 -57.07 -27.50
CA LEU A 638 -7.24 -57.26 -26.58
C LEU A 638 -8.58 -57.54 -27.31
N GLY A 639 -8.57 -57.56 -28.64
CA GLY A 639 -9.76 -57.75 -29.47
C GLY A 639 -10.50 -56.46 -29.83
N ILE A 640 -9.91 -55.29 -29.56
CA ILE A 640 -10.49 -53.98 -29.88
C ILE A 640 -9.84 -53.47 -31.17
N LYS A 641 -10.57 -53.54 -32.28
CA LYS A 641 -10.14 -52.97 -33.56
C LYS A 641 -10.87 -51.67 -33.82
N VAL A 642 -10.13 -50.61 -34.15
CA VAL A 642 -10.70 -49.31 -34.52
C VAL A 642 -11.31 -49.42 -35.93
N PRO A 643 -12.55 -48.97 -36.17
CA PRO A 643 -13.15 -48.90 -37.51
C PRO A 643 -12.42 -47.91 -38.44
N ASP A 644 -12.39 -48.17 -39.75
CA ASP A 644 -11.65 -47.40 -40.78
C ASP A 644 -12.04 -45.92 -40.93
N ARG A 645 -13.12 -45.46 -40.26
CA ARG A 645 -13.62 -44.08 -40.34
C ARG A 645 -13.81 -43.42 -38.97
N GLU A 646 -13.29 -44.03 -37.92
CA GLU A 646 -13.33 -43.46 -36.57
C GLU A 646 -11.95 -42.99 -36.16
N ASN A 647 -11.91 -41.92 -35.37
CA ASN A 647 -10.67 -41.38 -34.83
C ASN A 647 -10.21 -42.27 -33.67
N PRO A 648 -9.06 -42.96 -33.76
CA PRO A 648 -8.58 -43.86 -32.71
C PRO A 648 -8.61 -43.30 -31.28
N PRO A 649 -8.08 -42.09 -30.98
CA PRO A 649 -8.12 -41.55 -29.62
C PRO A 649 -9.55 -41.37 -29.09
N ASP A 650 -10.49 -40.94 -29.93
CA ASP A 650 -11.90 -40.77 -29.52
C ASP A 650 -12.55 -42.13 -29.27
N TYR A 651 -12.29 -43.11 -30.16
CA TYR A 651 -12.78 -44.47 -30.01
C TYR A 651 -12.34 -45.14 -28.69
N PHE A 652 -11.07 -44.99 -28.32
CA PHE A 652 -10.58 -45.53 -27.04
C PHE A 652 -11.22 -44.84 -25.83
N ILE A 653 -11.49 -43.54 -25.92
CA ILE A 653 -12.20 -42.80 -24.86
C ILE A 653 -13.66 -43.27 -24.76
N ASP A 654 -14.35 -43.46 -25.89
CA ASP A 654 -15.75 -43.91 -25.93
C ASP A 654 -15.93 -45.32 -25.35
N ILE A 655 -14.94 -46.20 -25.55
CA ILE A 655 -14.89 -47.51 -24.92
C ILE A 655 -14.74 -47.39 -23.40
N LEU A 656 -13.87 -46.49 -22.92
CA LEU A 656 -13.68 -46.25 -21.48
C LEU A 656 -14.89 -45.58 -20.82
N GLU A 657 -15.67 -44.79 -21.56
CA GLU A 657 -16.95 -44.25 -21.09
C GLU A 657 -18.09 -45.27 -21.12
N GLY A 658 -17.93 -46.35 -21.88
CA GLY A 658 -18.95 -47.38 -22.08
C GLY A 658 -20.03 -47.00 -23.09
N ILE A 659 -19.76 -46.01 -23.94
CA ILE A 659 -20.64 -45.57 -25.04
C ILE A 659 -20.65 -46.64 -26.13
N VAL A 660 -19.46 -47.15 -26.49
CA VAL A 660 -19.31 -48.22 -27.47
C VAL A 660 -19.23 -49.57 -26.77
N LYS A 661 -20.13 -50.48 -27.13
CA LYS A 661 -20.11 -51.87 -26.67
C LYS A 661 -19.20 -52.71 -27.58
N THR A 662 -17.99 -53.00 -27.12
CA THR A 662 -17.05 -53.88 -27.83
C THR A 662 -17.08 -55.31 -27.27
N LYS A 663 -17.04 -56.31 -28.16
CA LYS A 663 -16.84 -57.71 -27.78
C LYS A 663 -15.34 -57.95 -27.57
N MET A 664 -14.87 -57.78 -26.33
CA MET A 664 -13.50 -58.17 -25.96
C MET A 664 -13.37 -59.70 -25.84
N ARG A 665 -12.15 -60.23 -25.89
CA ARG A 665 -11.92 -61.67 -25.69
C ARG A 665 -12.27 -62.08 -24.25
N GLY A 666 -13.14 -63.08 -24.10
CA GLY A 666 -13.59 -63.60 -22.80
C GLY A 666 -14.67 -62.74 -22.13
N ASN A 667 -14.91 -62.97 -20.82
CA ASN A 667 -15.92 -62.24 -20.01
C ASN A 667 -15.44 -60.84 -19.57
N VAL A 668 -14.48 -60.25 -20.28
CA VAL A 668 -13.82 -58.99 -19.93
C VAL A 668 -14.66 -57.80 -20.40
N THR A 669 -14.94 -56.87 -19.48
CA THR A 669 -15.59 -55.59 -19.79
C THR A 669 -14.56 -54.44 -19.89
N PRO A 670 -14.89 -53.31 -20.55
CA PRO A 670 -14.02 -52.14 -20.64
C PRO A 670 -13.49 -51.61 -19.30
N LYS A 671 -14.20 -51.88 -18.19
CA LYS A 671 -13.78 -51.50 -16.84
C LYS A 671 -12.48 -52.18 -16.38
N HIS A 672 -12.12 -53.32 -16.98
CA HIS A 672 -10.92 -54.08 -16.64
C HIS A 672 -9.69 -53.68 -17.46
N LEU A 673 -9.83 -52.78 -18.45
CA LEU A 673 -8.69 -52.34 -19.28
C LEU A 673 -7.50 -51.81 -18.45
N PRO A 674 -7.69 -51.02 -17.37
CA PRO A 674 -6.58 -50.61 -16.54
C PRO A 674 -5.91 -51.78 -15.79
N LEU A 675 -6.68 -52.78 -15.35
CA LEU A 675 -6.12 -53.98 -14.70
C LEU A 675 -5.29 -54.81 -15.67
N LEU A 676 -5.78 -54.97 -16.91
CA LEU A 676 -5.03 -55.66 -17.96
C LEU A 676 -3.72 -54.94 -18.27
N TRP A 677 -3.70 -53.60 -18.28
CA TRP A 677 -2.47 -52.83 -18.45
C TRP A 677 -1.48 -53.06 -17.30
N MET A 678 -1.96 -53.11 -16.05
CA MET A 678 -1.11 -53.41 -14.90
C MET A 678 -0.51 -54.82 -14.99
N LEU A 679 -1.32 -55.80 -15.36
CA LEU A 679 -0.87 -57.19 -15.54
C LEU A 679 0.12 -57.34 -16.71
N HIS A 680 -0.13 -56.65 -17.83
CA HIS A 680 0.74 -56.66 -19.01
C HIS A 680 2.16 -56.20 -18.69
N ASN A 681 2.31 -55.21 -17.80
CA ASN A 681 3.60 -54.64 -17.41
C ASN A 681 4.15 -55.20 -16.08
N GLY A 682 3.48 -56.19 -15.47
CA GLY A 682 3.90 -56.78 -14.19
C GLY A 682 3.81 -55.82 -12.98
N TYR A 683 2.94 -54.82 -13.01
CA TYR A 683 2.75 -53.89 -11.89
C TYR A 683 1.94 -54.49 -10.74
N GLU A 684 2.23 -54.04 -9.51
CA GLU A 684 1.48 -54.42 -8.31
C GLU A 684 0.03 -53.95 -8.38
N VAL A 685 -0.91 -54.89 -8.28
CA VAL A 685 -2.35 -54.63 -8.32
C VAL A 685 -2.84 -54.27 -6.91
N PRO A 686 -3.60 -53.16 -6.72
CA PRO A 686 -4.13 -52.79 -5.41
C PRO A 686 -5.12 -53.81 -4.87
N ASN A 687 -5.15 -53.97 -3.54
CA ASN A 687 -6.05 -54.91 -2.85
C ASN A 687 -7.54 -54.72 -3.21
N ASP A 688 -7.95 -53.48 -3.51
CA ASP A 688 -9.34 -53.15 -3.91
C ASP A 688 -9.81 -53.91 -5.16
N PHE A 689 -8.89 -54.35 -6.03
CA PHE A 689 -9.18 -55.03 -7.29
C PHE A 689 -8.95 -56.55 -7.25
N GLN A 690 -8.67 -57.13 -6.09
CA GLN A 690 -8.44 -58.58 -5.96
C GLN A 690 -9.66 -59.40 -6.38
N LYS A 691 -10.89 -58.94 -6.09
CA LYS A 691 -12.14 -59.60 -6.51
C LYS A 691 -12.32 -59.60 -8.04
N ASP A 692 -11.88 -58.53 -8.70
CA ASP A 692 -11.94 -58.44 -10.16
C ASP A 692 -10.84 -59.30 -10.81
N LEU A 693 -9.69 -59.47 -10.13
CA LEU A 693 -8.60 -60.34 -10.57
C LEU A 693 -8.99 -61.83 -10.56
N GLU A 694 -9.77 -62.28 -9.57
CA GLU A 694 -10.31 -63.65 -9.53
C GLU A 694 -11.19 -63.97 -10.75
N ASN A 695 -12.00 -63.01 -11.20
CA ASN A 695 -12.82 -63.13 -12.41
C ASN A 695 -12.00 -63.16 -13.71
N ILE A 696 -10.79 -62.58 -13.72
CA ILE A 696 -9.88 -62.53 -14.88
C ILE A 696 -8.96 -63.76 -14.93
N ASN A 697 -8.63 -64.37 -13.78
CA ASN A 697 -7.69 -65.50 -13.71
C ASN A 697 -8.12 -66.74 -14.52
N THR A 698 -9.42 -66.95 -14.77
CA THR A 698 -9.93 -67.97 -15.71
C THR A 698 -9.55 -67.71 -17.18
N ILE A 699 -9.10 -66.50 -17.52
CA ILE A 699 -8.69 -66.07 -18.87
C ILE A 699 -7.15 -66.03 -19.02
N ARG A 700 -6.42 -66.07 -17.90
CA ARG A 700 -4.95 -65.95 -17.85
C ARG A 700 -4.22 -67.09 -18.59
N GLU A 701 -4.84 -68.27 -18.69
CA GLU A 701 -4.32 -69.41 -19.46
C GLU A 701 -4.35 -69.19 -21.00
N LEU A 702 -5.12 -68.22 -21.51
CA LEU A 702 -5.21 -67.92 -22.95
C LEU A 702 -4.16 -66.91 -23.45
N TYR A 703 -3.51 -66.16 -22.56
CA TYR A 703 -2.62 -65.04 -22.93
C TYR A 703 -1.12 -65.32 -22.74
N THR A 704 -0.73 -66.38 -22.01
CA THR A 704 0.67 -66.65 -21.64
C THR A 704 1.56 -67.22 -22.75
N VAL A 705 1.06 -67.48 -23.96
CA VAL A 705 1.85 -68.16 -25.02
C VAL A 705 2.63 -67.20 -25.94
N ARG A 706 2.49 -65.86 -25.85
CA ARG A 706 3.11 -64.95 -26.84
C ARG A 706 4.16 -63.94 -26.35
N SER A 707 4.51 -63.88 -25.06
CA SER A 707 5.44 -62.84 -24.54
C SER A 707 6.81 -63.34 -24.04
N ILE A 708 7.16 -64.63 -24.19
CA ILE A 708 8.44 -65.16 -23.70
C ILE A 708 9.68 -64.67 -24.52
N SER A 709 9.52 -63.90 -25.61
CA SER A 709 10.65 -63.48 -26.44
C SER A 709 11.10 -62.00 -26.33
N SER A 710 10.58 -61.16 -25.44
CA SER A 710 11.00 -59.73 -25.38
C SER A 710 11.30 -59.14 -24.00
N GLU A 711 11.13 -59.87 -22.89
CA GLU A 711 11.38 -59.31 -21.55
C GLU A 711 12.37 -60.16 -20.74
N ARG A 712 13.65 -59.99 -21.08
CA ARG A 712 14.78 -60.22 -20.15
C ARG A 712 15.62 -58.95 -19.94
N SER A 713 15.09 -57.78 -20.28
CA SER A 713 15.82 -56.51 -20.20
C SER A 713 15.25 -55.49 -19.19
N LEU A 714 14.26 -55.84 -18.37
CA LEU A 714 13.62 -54.90 -17.44
C LEU A 714 13.51 -55.34 -15.97
N ALA A 715 14.19 -56.43 -15.59
CA ALA A 715 14.44 -56.75 -14.19
C ALA A 715 15.93 -57.09 -14.03
N GLU A 716 16.58 -56.43 -13.07
CA GLU A 716 18.01 -56.52 -12.73
C GLU A 716 18.98 -55.86 -13.72
N GLN A 717 18.95 -54.51 -13.79
CA GLN A 717 20.22 -53.79 -13.78
C GLN A 717 20.59 -53.54 -12.32
N SER A 718 21.52 -54.36 -11.82
CA SER A 718 22.38 -54.00 -10.71
C SER A 718 22.91 -52.59 -10.97
N GLU A 719 22.46 -51.62 -10.18
CA GLU A 719 22.99 -50.25 -10.19
C GLU A 719 24.49 -50.35 -9.92
N SER A 720 25.29 -50.18 -10.98
CA SER A 720 26.71 -49.90 -10.81
C SER A 720 26.83 -48.56 -10.09
N THR A 721 27.67 -48.53 -9.07
CA THR A 721 27.89 -47.38 -8.18
C THR A 721 28.24 -46.09 -8.96
N ASP A 722 28.80 -46.24 -10.16
CA ASP A 722 29.14 -45.15 -11.09
C ASP A 722 27.93 -44.46 -11.75
N SER A 723 26.84 -45.17 -12.03
CA SER A 723 25.62 -44.60 -12.65
C SER A 723 24.85 -43.70 -11.68
N VAL A 724 24.80 -44.09 -10.40
CA VAL A 724 24.21 -43.29 -9.32
C VAL A 724 25.02 -42.02 -9.09
N HIS A 725 26.36 -42.11 -9.07
CA HIS A 725 27.21 -40.91 -8.95
C HIS A 725 27.04 -39.93 -10.11
N HIS A 726 26.90 -40.41 -11.36
CA HIS A 726 26.64 -39.55 -12.52
C HIS A 726 25.26 -38.88 -12.43
N ASN A 727 24.21 -39.64 -12.07
CA ASN A 727 22.85 -39.11 -11.91
C ASN A 727 22.74 -38.10 -10.76
N VAL A 728 23.44 -38.33 -9.65
CA VAL A 728 23.53 -37.40 -8.52
C VAL A 728 24.27 -36.12 -8.92
N ARG A 729 25.38 -36.24 -9.65
CA ARG A 729 26.14 -35.07 -10.15
C ARG A 729 25.33 -34.25 -11.16
N GLN A 730 24.57 -34.92 -12.03
CA GLN A 730 23.67 -34.28 -13.00
C GLN A 730 22.46 -33.63 -12.31
N SER A 731 21.88 -34.27 -11.29
CA SER A 731 20.81 -33.71 -10.45
C SER A 731 21.28 -32.46 -9.68
N ASN A 732 22.49 -32.48 -9.12
CA ASN A 732 23.10 -31.30 -8.50
C ASN A 732 23.31 -30.16 -9.51
N LYS A 733 23.78 -30.47 -10.73
CA LYS A 733 23.94 -29.49 -11.82
C LYS A 733 22.60 -28.90 -12.31
N LEU A 734 21.52 -29.69 -12.28
CA LEU A 734 20.14 -29.24 -12.59
C LEU A 734 19.61 -28.22 -11.58
N LEU A 735 19.96 -28.39 -10.30
CA LEU A 735 19.56 -27.49 -9.21
C LEU A 735 20.35 -26.16 -9.20
N GLU A 736 21.51 -26.11 -9.84
CA GLU A 736 22.43 -24.97 -9.86
C GLU A 736 21.96 -23.77 -10.71
N ARG A 737 20.82 -23.84 -11.42
CA ARG A 737 20.32 -22.69 -12.20
C ARG A 737 20.06 -21.48 -11.30
N LYS A 738 20.95 -20.49 -11.36
CA LYS A 738 20.85 -19.21 -10.63
C LYS A 738 19.99 -18.21 -11.42
N THR A 739 18.76 -18.00 -10.95
CA THR A 739 17.91 -16.89 -11.40
C THR A 739 18.40 -15.56 -10.80
N PRO A 740 17.99 -14.40 -11.35
CA PRO A 740 18.32 -13.09 -10.79
C PRO A 740 17.86 -12.99 -9.34
N GLY A 741 18.66 -12.35 -8.49
CA GLY A 741 18.33 -12.14 -7.09
C GLY A 741 17.18 -11.13 -6.88
N VAL A 742 16.74 -11.01 -5.63
CA VAL A 742 15.58 -10.18 -5.24
C VAL A 742 15.73 -8.72 -5.72
N PHE A 743 16.90 -8.10 -5.59
CA PHE A 743 17.13 -6.72 -6.04
C PHE A 743 16.99 -6.54 -7.56
N ALA A 744 17.50 -7.49 -8.34
CA ALA A 744 17.37 -7.44 -9.80
C ALA A 744 15.90 -7.64 -10.23
N GLN A 745 15.21 -8.61 -9.59
CA GLN A 745 13.78 -8.82 -9.82
C GLN A 745 12.96 -7.60 -9.42
N TYR A 746 13.29 -6.94 -8.30
CA TYR A 746 12.65 -5.70 -7.86
C TYR A 746 12.70 -4.62 -8.94
N GLY A 747 13.87 -4.40 -9.56
CA GLY A 747 13.99 -3.44 -10.67
C GLY A 747 13.10 -3.79 -11.88
N TYR A 748 12.99 -5.07 -12.23
CA TYR A 748 12.10 -5.52 -13.31
C TYR A 748 10.61 -5.36 -12.95
N TYR A 749 10.23 -5.72 -11.73
CA TYR A 749 8.87 -5.51 -11.21
C TYR A 749 8.54 -4.01 -11.18
N LEU A 750 9.44 -3.16 -10.68
CA LEU A 750 9.26 -1.72 -10.60
C LEU A 750 9.01 -1.12 -11.99
N GLY A 751 9.81 -1.52 -12.98
CA GLY A 751 9.61 -1.09 -14.37
C GLY A 751 8.27 -1.57 -14.96
N ARG A 752 7.82 -2.78 -14.61
CA ARG A 752 6.51 -3.31 -15.03
C ARG A 752 5.37 -2.52 -14.40
N VAL A 753 5.39 -2.37 -13.07
CA VAL A 753 4.35 -1.68 -12.31
C VAL A 753 4.26 -0.21 -12.72
N ALA A 754 5.40 0.47 -12.92
CA ALA A 754 5.42 1.84 -13.42
C ALA A 754 4.69 1.98 -14.76
N LYS A 755 4.92 1.06 -15.70
CA LYS A 755 4.19 1.05 -16.99
C LYS A 755 2.69 0.78 -16.82
N GLN A 756 2.32 -0.15 -15.94
CA GLN A 756 0.92 -0.42 -15.64
C GLN A 756 0.24 0.83 -15.07
N ARG A 757 0.89 1.52 -14.12
CA ARG A 757 0.40 2.78 -13.55
C ARG A 757 0.23 3.88 -14.58
N LEU A 758 1.21 4.06 -15.48
CA LEU A 758 1.11 5.03 -16.57
C LEU A 758 -0.03 4.73 -17.54
N ARG A 759 -0.35 3.45 -17.79
CA ARG A 759 -1.50 3.04 -18.63
C ARG A 759 -2.84 3.15 -17.93
N GLU A 760 -2.84 3.20 -16.60
CA GLU A 760 -4.01 3.43 -15.73
C GLU A 760 -4.16 4.91 -15.34
N SER A 761 -3.52 5.84 -16.06
CA SER A 761 -3.50 7.26 -15.70
C SER A 761 -4.89 7.90 -15.65
N THR A 762 -5.86 7.41 -16.43
CA THR A 762 -7.25 7.87 -16.38
C THR A 762 -7.89 7.65 -15.02
N GLN A 763 -7.68 6.47 -14.45
CA GLN A 763 -8.23 6.11 -13.16
C GLN A 763 -7.55 6.89 -12.03
N GLN A 764 -6.24 7.13 -12.15
CA GLN A 764 -5.52 8.00 -11.21
C GLN A 764 -5.99 9.46 -11.29
N ALA A 765 -6.22 9.98 -12.49
CA ALA A 765 -6.76 11.32 -12.69
C ALA A 765 -8.17 11.46 -12.07
N ALA A 766 -9.03 10.45 -12.24
CA ALA A 766 -10.34 10.43 -11.59
C ALA A 766 -10.23 10.46 -10.06
N ASP A 767 -9.33 9.66 -9.46
CA ASP A 767 -9.11 9.67 -8.02
C ASP A 767 -8.63 11.05 -7.52
N TYR A 768 -7.78 11.74 -8.29
CA TYR A 768 -7.33 13.11 -7.98
C TYR A 768 -8.43 14.15 -8.10
N ILE A 769 -9.26 14.08 -9.14
CA ILE A 769 -10.41 14.97 -9.32
C ILE A 769 -11.41 14.80 -8.17
N ILE A 770 -11.70 13.56 -7.78
CA ILE A 770 -12.59 13.28 -6.65
C ILE A 770 -12.02 13.84 -5.34
N LEU A 771 -10.71 13.73 -5.13
CA LEU A 771 -10.05 14.28 -3.95
C LEU A 771 -10.08 15.82 -3.93
N CYS A 772 -9.91 16.47 -5.09
CA CYS A 772 -10.08 17.91 -5.21
C CYS A 772 -11.50 18.35 -4.86
N ILE A 773 -12.52 17.67 -5.43
CA ILE A 773 -13.94 17.95 -5.14
C ILE A 773 -14.23 17.78 -3.65
N ALA A 774 -13.73 16.70 -3.03
CA ALA A 774 -13.88 16.49 -1.59
C ALA A 774 -13.26 17.63 -0.76
N GLY A 775 -12.07 18.11 -1.15
CA GLY A 775 -11.42 19.25 -0.49
C GLY A 775 -12.22 20.56 -0.64
N ILE A 776 -12.86 20.80 -1.80
CA ILE A 776 -13.76 21.94 -2.02
C ILE A 776 -15.00 21.81 -1.14
N CYS A 777 -15.69 20.66 -1.17
CA CYS A 777 -16.91 20.42 -0.40
C CYS A 777 -16.67 20.60 1.11
N ILE A 778 -15.59 20.02 1.64
CA ILE A 778 -15.26 20.15 3.07
C ILE A 778 -14.80 21.57 3.39
N GLY A 779 -14.03 22.20 2.49
CA GLY A 779 -13.58 23.58 2.64
C GLY A 779 -14.72 24.59 2.71
N THR A 780 -15.80 24.38 1.95
CA THR A 780 -16.97 25.27 1.92
C THR A 780 -17.98 24.97 3.03
N ILE A 781 -18.30 23.69 3.26
CA ILE A 781 -19.34 23.26 4.22
C ILE A 781 -18.83 23.35 5.66
N ALA A 782 -17.61 22.87 5.92
CA ALA A 782 -17.06 22.74 7.27
C ALA A 782 -15.96 23.78 7.50
N ARG A 783 -16.32 25.08 7.44
CA ARG A 783 -15.38 26.17 7.75
C ARG A 783 -14.78 25.97 9.15
N VAL A 784 -13.45 26.05 9.26
CA VAL A 784 -12.77 25.99 10.56
C VAL A 784 -13.23 27.19 11.39
N ARG A 785 -13.82 26.89 12.54
CA ARG A 785 -14.19 27.89 13.53
C ARG A 785 -13.06 28.01 14.54
N ASP A 786 -12.73 29.24 14.91
CA ASP A 786 -11.64 29.55 15.85
C ASP A 786 -11.98 29.11 17.29
N ASP A 787 -13.27 28.96 17.63
CA ASP A 787 -13.75 28.54 18.96
C ASP A 787 -13.53 27.06 19.26
N SER A 788 -13.71 26.20 18.26
CA SER A 788 -13.51 24.74 18.36
C SER A 788 -12.16 24.28 17.82
N PHE A 789 -11.25 25.20 17.48
CA PHE A 789 -9.98 24.91 16.81
C PHE A 789 -10.14 24.04 15.55
N GLY A 790 -11.32 24.08 14.92
CA GLY A 790 -11.62 23.28 13.73
C GLY A 790 -11.78 21.78 13.96
N SER A 791 -11.99 21.30 15.20
CA SER A 791 -12.09 19.86 15.51
C SER A 791 -13.03 19.09 14.58
N ASP A 792 -14.21 19.64 14.31
CA ASP A 792 -15.23 19.00 13.48
C ASP A 792 -14.79 18.95 12.01
N SER A 793 -14.19 20.04 11.51
CA SER A 793 -13.69 20.16 10.13
C SER A 793 -12.56 19.17 9.86
N TYR A 794 -11.61 19.06 10.79
CA TYR A 794 -10.53 18.07 10.69
C TYR A 794 -11.07 16.63 10.84
N GLY A 795 -12.09 16.39 11.65
CA GLY A 795 -12.79 15.10 11.72
C GLY A 795 -13.38 14.67 10.37
N TYR A 796 -14.08 15.56 9.68
CA TYR A 796 -14.61 15.30 8.33
C TYR A 796 -13.52 15.11 7.29
N THR A 797 -12.45 15.91 7.36
CA THR A 797 -11.24 15.76 6.54
C THR A 797 -10.64 14.36 6.68
N ILE A 798 -10.40 13.90 7.92
CA ILE A 798 -9.83 12.57 8.19
C ILE A 798 -10.73 11.48 7.62
N MET A 799 -12.06 11.59 7.81
CA MET A 799 -13.03 10.62 7.31
C MET A 799 -13.01 10.52 5.78
N ALA A 800 -13.11 11.65 5.08
CA ALA A 800 -13.17 11.69 3.63
C ALA A 800 -11.85 11.25 2.98
N VAL A 801 -10.71 11.78 3.45
CA VAL A 801 -9.39 11.40 2.93
C VAL A 801 -9.11 9.93 3.17
N SER A 802 -9.44 9.40 4.36
CA SER A 802 -9.27 7.97 4.65
C SER A 802 -10.10 7.11 3.70
N LEU A 803 -11.39 7.40 3.56
CA LEU A 803 -12.28 6.62 2.70
C LEU A 803 -11.81 6.61 1.24
N LEU A 804 -11.54 7.78 0.67
CA LEU A 804 -11.14 7.91 -0.74
C LEU A 804 -9.77 7.26 -1.00
N CYS A 805 -8.81 7.43 -0.09
CA CYS A 805 -7.48 6.85 -0.24
C CYS A 805 -7.47 5.33 -0.07
N GLN A 806 -8.31 4.80 0.82
CA GLN A 806 -8.41 3.36 1.04
C GLN A 806 -9.05 2.65 -0.16
N LEU A 807 -10.12 3.21 -0.73
CA LEU A 807 -10.76 2.67 -1.94
C LEU A 807 -9.78 2.63 -3.12
N ALA A 808 -8.96 3.67 -3.28
CA ALA A 808 -7.91 3.68 -4.29
C ALA A 808 -6.84 2.60 -4.03
N ALA A 809 -6.45 2.38 -2.77
CA ALA A 809 -5.43 1.38 -2.38
C ALA A 809 -5.88 -0.07 -2.63
N LEU A 810 -7.19 -0.37 -2.61
CA LEU A 810 -7.70 -1.72 -2.92
C LEU A 810 -7.30 -2.21 -4.31
N ARG A 811 -7.25 -1.29 -5.28
CA ARG A 811 -6.89 -1.56 -6.67
C ARG A 811 -5.42 -1.97 -6.82
N SER A 812 -4.60 -1.70 -5.80
CA SER A 812 -3.18 -2.02 -5.81
C SER A 812 -2.83 -3.47 -5.53
N PHE A 813 -3.73 -4.35 -5.05
CA PHE A 813 -3.39 -5.78 -4.90
C PHE A 813 -4.52 -6.71 -5.36
N SER A 814 -5.77 -6.26 -5.29
CA SER A 814 -6.92 -7.11 -5.60
C SER A 814 -6.99 -7.64 -7.04
N PRO A 815 -6.76 -6.85 -8.11
CA PRO A 815 -7.00 -7.32 -9.49
C PRO A 815 -5.92 -8.30 -10.01
N GLU A 816 -4.73 -8.32 -9.40
CA GLU A 816 -3.59 -9.11 -9.90
C GLU A 816 -3.28 -10.35 -9.05
N LYS A 817 -4.18 -10.74 -8.12
CA LYS A 817 -3.93 -11.87 -7.22
C LYS A 817 -3.61 -13.15 -8.00
N LEU A 818 -4.38 -13.45 -9.05
CA LEU A 818 -4.20 -14.67 -9.85
C LEU A 818 -2.84 -14.69 -10.56
N GLN A 819 -2.44 -13.57 -11.16
CA GLN A 819 -1.14 -13.41 -11.81
C GLN A 819 0.00 -13.55 -10.79
N TYR A 820 -0.15 -12.97 -9.59
CA TYR A 820 0.83 -13.12 -8.52
C TYR A 820 0.99 -14.58 -8.07
N TRP A 821 -0.11 -15.31 -7.85
CA TRP A 821 -0.06 -16.72 -7.47
C TRP A 821 0.68 -17.56 -8.51
N ARG A 822 0.37 -17.34 -9.79
CA ARG A 822 1.07 -17.99 -10.89
C ARG A 822 2.57 -17.69 -10.88
N GLU A 823 2.96 -16.41 -10.83
CA GLU A 823 4.37 -16.00 -10.85
C GLU A 823 5.15 -16.56 -9.65
N ARG A 824 4.52 -16.61 -8.48
CA ARG A 824 5.08 -17.23 -7.27
C ARG A 824 5.27 -18.73 -7.44
N GLU A 825 4.32 -19.43 -8.06
CA GLU A 825 4.44 -20.87 -8.35
C GLU A 825 5.58 -21.17 -9.33
N SER A 826 5.83 -20.26 -10.27
CA SER A 826 6.97 -20.31 -11.20
C SER A 826 8.32 -19.95 -10.56
N GLY A 827 8.36 -19.66 -9.26
CA GLY A 827 9.60 -19.39 -8.51
C GLY A 827 10.10 -17.93 -8.55
N MET A 828 9.25 -16.96 -8.91
CA MET A 828 9.57 -15.54 -8.77
C MET A 828 9.45 -15.05 -7.32
N SER A 829 10.19 -14.00 -6.96
CA SER A 829 10.26 -13.50 -5.59
C SER A 829 9.03 -12.67 -5.19
N SER A 830 8.29 -13.13 -4.19
CA SER A 830 7.19 -12.36 -3.56
C SER A 830 7.62 -11.04 -2.93
N LEU A 831 8.82 -10.97 -2.34
CA LEU A 831 9.33 -9.73 -1.71
C LEU A 831 9.56 -8.63 -2.75
N ALA A 832 10.28 -8.94 -3.84
CA ALA A 832 10.48 -8.05 -4.97
C ALA A 832 9.15 -7.51 -5.54
N TYR A 833 8.14 -8.36 -5.70
CA TYR A 833 6.81 -7.96 -6.15
C TYR A 833 6.15 -6.96 -5.18
N PHE A 834 6.12 -7.28 -3.88
CA PHE A 834 5.50 -6.44 -2.87
C PHE A 834 6.17 -5.06 -2.78
N LEU A 835 7.50 -5.03 -2.66
CA LEU A 835 8.28 -3.79 -2.55
C LEU A 835 8.15 -2.90 -3.80
N ALA A 836 8.17 -3.49 -4.99
CA ALA A 836 8.02 -2.73 -6.24
C ALA A 836 6.66 -2.03 -6.32
N ARG A 837 5.60 -2.73 -5.90
CA ARG A 837 4.24 -2.19 -5.92
C ARG A 837 4.04 -1.12 -4.85
N ASP A 838 4.52 -1.38 -3.64
CA ASP A 838 4.51 -0.42 -2.52
C ASP A 838 5.28 0.85 -2.88
N THR A 839 6.47 0.75 -3.51
CA THR A 839 7.26 1.92 -3.94
C THR A 839 6.51 2.80 -4.94
N MET A 840 5.78 2.22 -5.89
CA MET A 840 4.97 3.01 -6.84
C MET A 840 3.78 3.68 -6.17
N ASP A 841 3.21 3.06 -5.14
CA ASP A 841 2.11 3.63 -4.39
C ASP A 841 2.57 4.73 -3.41
N HIS A 842 3.82 4.69 -2.93
CA HIS A 842 4.41 5.78 -2.14
C HIS A 842 4.46 7.09 -2.92
N PHE A 843 4.74 7.05 -4.23
CA PHE A 843 4.69 8.25 -5.07
C PHE A 843 3.30 8.89 -5.05
N ASN A 844 2.25 8.08 -5.23
CA ASN A 844 0.87 8.57 -5.15
C ASN A 844 0.50 9.00 -3.72
N THR A 845 1.05 8.35 -2.69
CA THR A 845 0.84 8.70 -1.28
C THR A 845 1.42 10.07 -0.95
N ALA A 846 2.53 10.47 -1.59
CA ALA A 846 3.11 11.81 -1.42
C ALA A 846 2.35 12.90 -2.19
N VAL A 847 1.76 12.56 -3.35
CA VAL A 847 1.04 13.50 -4.23
C VAL A 847 -0.39 13.79 -3.73
N LYS A 848 -1.11 12.79 -3.21
CA LYS A 848 -2.50 12.96 -2.74
C LYS A 848 -2.69 14.07 -1.69
N PRO A 849 -1.87 14.20 -0.64
CA PRO A 849 -1.98 15.31 0.32
C PRO A 849 -1.83 16.67 -0.33
N ILE A 850 -0.91 16.81 -1.30
CA ILE A 850 -0.68 18.08 -2.02
C ILE A 850 -1.96 18.48 -2.76
N ILE A 851 -2.56 17.53 -3.48
CA ILE A 851 -3.79 17.76 -4.24
C ILE A 851 -4.94 18.14 -3.30
N PHE A 852 -5.13 17.39 -2.21
CA PHE A 852 -6.18 17.72 -1.24
C PHE A 852 -5.98 19.10 -0.59
N LEU A 853 -4.75 19.41 -0.14
CA LEU A 853 -4.44 20.69 0.49
C LEU A 853 -4.53 21.86 -0.49
N SER A 854 -4.23 21.63 -1.78
CA SER A 854 -4.34 22.65 -2.82
C SER A 854 -5.77 23.17 -3.00
N THR A 855 -6.78 22.40 -2.60
CA THR A 855 -8.17 22.89 -2.56
C THR A 855 -8.57 23.25 -1.13
N PHE A 856 -8.40 22.34 -0.17
CA PHE A 856 -8.85 22.55 1.21
C PHE A 856 -8.29 23.85 1.83
N TYR A 857 -7.00 24.14 1.63
CA TYR A 857 -6.36 25.30 2.25
C TYR A 857 -6.90 26.64 1.71
N PHE A 858 -7.17 26.71 0.40
CA PHE A 858 -7.67 27.92 -0.27
C PHE A 858 -9.14 28.23 0.06
N PHE A 859 -9.96 27.19 0.26
CA PHE A 859 -11.38 27.38 0.59
C PHE A 859 -11.64 27.55 2.09
N ASN A 860 -10.83 26.93 2.94
CA ASN A 860 -11.04 26.94 4.39
C ASN A 860 -10.22 28.02 5.12
N ASN A 861 -9.04 28.40 4.59
CA ASN A 861 -8.07 29.35 5.18
C ASN A 861 -7.75 29.08 6.67
N PRO A 862 -7.30 27.86 7.03
CA PRO A 862 -6.98 27.50 8.41
C PRO A 862 -5.76 28.28 8.91
N ARG A 863 -5.68 28.53 10.23
CA ARG A 863 -4.52 29.19 10.86
C ARG A 863 -3.24 28.33 10.83
N SER A 864 -3.38 27.01 10.88
CA SER A 864 -2.27 26.04 10.86
C SER A 864 -1.42 26.15 9.61
N THR A 865 -0.11 25.95 9.74
CA THR A 865 0.82 25.98 8.58
C THR A 865 0.51 24.88 7.55
N LEU A 866 0.77 25.16 6.27
CA LEU A 866 0.62 24.18 5.19
C LEU A 866 1.55 22.96 5.39
N ARG A 867 2.75 23.17 5.97
CA ARG A 867 3.73 22.12 6.24
C ARG A 867 3.20 21.12 7.27
N ASP A 868 2.65 21.58 8.39
CA ASP A 868 2.20 20.69 9.45
C ASP A 868 0.99 19.88 9.00
N ASN A 869 0.04 20.50 8.31
CA ASN A 869 -1.10 19.80 7.71
C ASN A 869 -0.66 18.77 6.65
N TYR A 870 0.37 19.09 5.86
CA TYR A 870 0.93 18.14 4.89
C TYR A 870 1.54 16.92 5.59
N LEU A 871 2.31 17.11 6.66
CA LEU A 871 2.92 16.02 7.42
C LEU A 871 1.86 15.11 8.05
N VAL A 872 0.80 15.67 8.63
CA VAL A 872 -0.30 14.89 9.21
C VAL A 872 -1.04 14.09 8.13
N LEU A 873 -1.40 14.72 7.01
CA LEU A 873 -2.07 14.03 5.90
C LEU A 873 -1.19 12.97 5.25
N LEU A 874 0.11 13.21 5.10
CA LEU A 874 1.05 12.23 4.56
C LEU A 874 1.08 10.98 5.44
N ALA A 875 1.21 11.15 6.76
CA ALA A 875 1.19 10.06 7.72
C ALA A 875 -0.15 9.30 7.69
N LEU A 876 -1.26 10.04 7.66
CA LEU A 876 -2.61 9.48 7.58
C LEU A 876 -2.80 8.61 6.34
N ILE A 877 -2.49 9.13 5.15
CA ILE A 877 -2.65 8.39 3.89
C ILE A 877 -1.69 7.19 3.87
N TYR A 878 -0.48 7.33 4.39
CA TYR A 878 0.46 6.21 4.54
C TYR A 878 -0.12 5.09 5.42
N CYS A 879 -0.75 5.42 6.55
CA CYS A 879 -1.42 4.44 7.41
C CYS A 879 -2.59 3.75 6.68
N VAL A 880 -3.50 4.54 6.12
CA VAL A 880 -4.73 4.05 5.47
C VAL A 880 -4.45 3.17 4.27
N THR A 881 -3.44 3.50 3.47
CA THR A 881 -3.01 2.67 2.33
C THR A 881 -2.52 1.29 2.78
N GLY A 882 -1.80 1.23 3.91
CA GLY A 882 -1.38 -0.04 4.52
C GLY A 882 -2.57 -0.91 4.95
N ILE A 883 -3.58 -0.31 5.59
CA ILE A 883 -4.84 -1.01 5.94
C ILE A 883 -5.55 -1.48 4.66
N GLY A 884 -5.63 -0.63 3.64
CA GLY A 884 -6.17 -0.98 2.32
C GLY A 884 -5.51 -2.21 1.72
N TYR A 885 -4.19 -2.36 1.83
CA TYR A 885 -3.49 -3.57 1.35
C TYR A 885 -3.91 -4.83 2.08
N THR A 886 -4.09 -4.77 3.41
CA THR A 886 -4.56 -5.94 4.16
C THR A 886 -5.94 -6.39 3.70
N PHE A 887 -6.87 -5.45 3.50
CA PHE A 887 -8.22 -5.76 3.01
C PHE A 887 -8.20 -6.26 1.57
N ALA A 888 -7.37 -5.66 0.73
CA ALA A 888 -7.18 -6.08 -0.65
C ALA A 888 -6.69 -7.53 -0.73
N ILE A 889 -5.88 -8.01 0.22
CA ILE A 889 -5.32 -9.38 0.20
C ILE A 889 -6.30 -10.38 0.83
N TRP A 890 -6.87 -10.10 2.01
CA TRP A 890 -7.72 -11.05 2.73
C TRP A 890 -9.09 -11.27 2.09
N PHE A 891 -9.69 -10.23 1.52
CA PHE A 891 -11.05 -10.28 1.02
C PHE A 891 -11.10 -10.25 -0.51
N GLU A 892 -12.20 -10.75 -1.06
CA GLU A 892 -12.57 -10.48 -2.45
C GLU A 892 -12.97 -9.02 -2.63
N LEU A 893 -12.89 -8.51 -3.86
CA LEU A 893 -12.97 -7.07 -4.15
C LEU A 893 -14.25 -6.42 -3.59
N GLY A 894 -15.42 -7.06 -3.72
CA GLY A 894 -16.69 -6.53 -3.23
C GLY A 894 -16.74 -6.38 -1.70
N LEU A 895 -16.31 -7.40 -0.95
CA LEU A 895 -16.23 -7.34 0.51
C LEU A 895 -15.16 -6.36 1.00
N ALA A 896 -14.03 -6.28 0.28
CA ALA A 896 -12.95 -5.35 0.60
C ALA A 896 -13.38 -3.88 0.44
N GLN A 897 -14.19 -3.56 -0.59
CA GLN A 897 -14.75 -2.23 -0.81
C GLN A 897 -15.69 -1.82 0.34
N LEU A 898 -16.60 -2.71 0.73
CA LEU A 898 -17.53 -2.46 1.85
C LEU A 898 -16.77 -2.22 3.17
N CYS A 899 -15.78 -3.07 3.48
CA CYS A 899 -14.94 -2.88 4.66
C CYS A 899 -14.15 -1.56 4.62
N SER A 900 -13.64 -1.17 3.45
CA SER A 900 -12.88 0.07 3.28
C SER A 900 -13.71 1.34 3.38
N ALA A 901 -15.02 1.25 3.12
CA ALA A 901 -15.94 2.38 3.33
C ALA A 901 -16.38 2.49 4.79
N ILE A 902 -16.72 1.38 5.44
CA ILE A 902 -17.29 1.38 6.80
C ILE A 902 -16.23 1.62 7.87
N VAL A 903 -15.07 0.98 7.76
CA VAL A 903 -14.04 1.00 8.83
C VAL A 903 -13.54 2.42 9.14
N PRO A 904 -13.17 3.27 8.16
CA PRO A 904 -12.76 4.65 8.46
C PRO A 904 -13.83 5.46 9.17
N VAL A 905 -15.09 5.36 8.73
CA VAL A 905 -16.21 6.12 9.33
C VAL A 905 -16.41 5.70 10.78
N VAL A 906 -16.45 4.40 11.05
CA VAL A 906 -16.62 3.86 12.40
C VAL A 906 -15.44 4.26 13.30
N LEU A 907 -14.21 4.15 12.81
CA LEU A 907 -13.02 4.50 13.60
C LEU A 907 -12.93 6.00 13.92
N VAL A 908 -13.37 6.87 13.01
CA VAL A 908 -13.47 8.32 13.28
C VAL A 908 -14.51 8.58 14.37
N LEU A 909 -15.70 7.99 14.27
CA LEU A 909 -16.76 8.13 15.28
C LEU A 909 -16.34 7.59 16.66
N VAL A 910 -15.58 6.50 16.69
CA VAL A 910 -15.00 5.93 17.92
C VAL A 910 -13.93 6.86 18.51
N GLY A 911 -13.09 7.46 17.66
CA GLY A 911 -12.03 8.37 18.07
C GLY A 911 -12.52 9.71 18.61
N THR A 912 -13.67 10.20 18.13
CA THR A 912 -14.22 11.51 18.52
C THR A 912 -15.20 11.48 19.68
N LYS A 913 -15.81 10.33 20.00
CA LYS A 913 -16.82 10.24 21.08
C LYS A 913 -16.20 10.33 22.48
N PRO A 914 -16.67 11.24 23.36
CA PRO A 914 -16.10 11.40 24.71
C PRO A 914 -16.35 10.21 25.64
N ASP A 915 -17.45 9.47 25.50
CA ASP A 915 -17.89 8.45 26.47
C ASP A 915 -17.17 7.09 26.39
N LEU A 916 -16.29 6.89 25.41
CA LEU A 916 -15.60 5.61 25.24
C LEU A 916 -14.36 5.44 26.15
N PRO A 917 -14.03 4.20 26.58
CA PRO A 917 -12.79 3.90 27.30
C PRO A 917 -11.53 4.37 26.55
N ARG A 918 -10.57 4.95 27.28
CA ARG A 918 -9.31 5.49 26.70
C ARG A 918 -8.55 4.48 25.85
N VAL A 919 -8.47 3.23 26.28
CA VAL A 919 -7.80 2.13 25.57
C VAL A 919 -8.35 1.93 24.15
N ILE A 920 -9.67 2.05 23.98
CA ILE A 920 -10.32 1.86 22.66
C ILE A 920 -10.02 3.05 21.74
N LYS A 921 -9.94 4.26 22.30
CA LYS A 921 -9.61 5.48 21.54
C LYS A 921 -8.16 5.49 21.08
N GLU A 922 -7.23 5.09 21.96
CA GLU A 922 -5.80 5.02 21.67
C GLU A 922 -5.46 4.01 20.57
N LEU A 923 -6.29 2.96 20.40
CA LEU A 923 -6.15 1.99 19.33
C LEU A 923 -6.53 2.56 17.94
N SER A 924 -7.31 3.65 17.91
CA SER A 924 -7.85 4.23 16.68
C SER A 924 -6.86 5.22 16.05
N TYR A 925 -6.41 4.96 14.82
CA TYR A 925 -5.55 5.91 14.09
C TYR A 925 -6.19 7.30 13.88
N PRO A 926 -7.54 7.47 13.73
CA PRO A 926 -8.13 8.79 13.59
C PRO A 926 -7.96 9.69 14.81
N LYS A 927 -7.90 9.12 16.03
CA LYS A 927 -7.65 9.88 17.26
C LYS A 927 -6.30 10.59 17.19
N TRP A 928 -5.23 9.86 16.85
CA TRP A 928 -3.89 10.41 16.72
C TRP A 928 -3.77 11.42 15.58
N ALA A 929 -4.51 11.21 14.48
CA ALA A 929 -4.54 12.17 13.37
C ALA A 929 -5.25 13.47 13.75
N LEU A 930 -6.39 13.36 14.44
CA LEU A 930 -7.16 14.52 14.91
C LEU A 930 -6.37 15.32 15.94
N GLU A 931 -5.75 14.64 16.90
CA GLU A 931 -4.86 15.24 17.89
C GLU A 931 -3.71 16.00 17.21
N ALA A 932 -3.05 15.41 16.20
CA ALA A 932 -2.00 16.08 15.45
C ALA A 932 -2.49 17.33 14.70
N PHE A 933 -3.68 17.31 14.09
CA PHE A 933 -4.28 18.49 13.45
C PHE A 933 -4.59 19.59 14.46
N ILE A 934 -5.17 19.24 15.61
CA ILE A 934 -5.51 20.20 16.66
C ILE A 934 -4.23 20.82 17.23
N ILE A 935 -3.19 20.03 17.50
CA ILE A 935 -1.91 20.54 18.00
C ILE A 935 -1.23 21.45 16.96
N ALA A 936 -1.26 21.08 15.68
CA ALA A 936 -0.75 21.91 14.59
C ALA A 936 -1.47 23.26 14.49
N GLY A 937 -2.80 23.26 14.67
CA GLY A 937 -3.59 24.48 14.76
C GLY A 937 -3.25 25.30 16.00
N ALA A 938 -3.23 24.65 17.18
CA ALA A 938 -3.05 25.28 18.48
C ALA A 938 -1.74 26.09 18.59
N LYS A 939 -0.65 25.65 17.97
CA LYS A 939 0.65 26.36 17.96
C LYS A 939 0.58 27.77 17.37
N GLU A 940 -0.38 28.01 16.46
CA GLU A 940 -0.57 29.31 15.80
C GLU A 940 -1.50 30.26 16.57
N TYR A 941 -2.11 29.78 17.67
CA TYR A 941 -2.90 30.60 18.59
C TYR A 941 -2.02 30.99 19.79
N SER A 942 -1.53 32.22 19.79
CA SER A 942 -0.72 32.80 20.87
C SER A 942 -1.30 34.13 21.36
N GLY A 943 -0.67 34.74 22.38
CA GLY A 943 -1.14 35.99 22.99
C GLY A 943 -2.46 35.80 23.76
N VAL A 944 -3.44 36.68 23.52
CA VAL A 944 -4.79 36.65 24.13
C VAL A 944 -5.51 35.29 24.02
N TRP A 945 -5.15 34.44 23.04
CA TRP A 945 -5.72 33.11 22.84
C TRP A 945 -5.17 32.02 23.78
N LEU A 946 -4.16 32.32 24.61
CA LEU A 946 -3.46 31.35 25.46
C LEU A 946 -4.42 30.51 26.32
N ILE A 947 -5.32 31.14 27.08
CA ILE A 947 -6.28 30.42 27.94
C ILE A 947 -7.22 29.55 27.10
N THR A 948 -7.69 30.07 25.96
CA THR A 948 -8.60 29.34 25.06
C THR A 948 -7.92 28.07 24.53
N ARG A 949 -6.66 28.20 24.11
CA ARG A 949 -5.81 27.08 23.64
C ARG A 949 -5.64 26.02 24.72
N CYS A 950 -5.23 26.44 25.91
CA CYS A 950 -4.96 25.54 27.03
C CYS A 950 -6.22 24.84 27.53
N GLY A 951 -7.36 25.54 27.57
CA GLY A 951 -8.66 24.97 27.90
C GLY A 951 -9.12 23.92 26.89
N ALA A 952 -8.91 24.16 25.58
CA ALA A 952 -9.26 23.20 24.53
C ALA A 952 -8.37 21.94 24.58
N LEU A 953 -7.05 22.11 24.76
CA LEU A 953 -6.12 20.98 24.91
C LEU A 953 -6.40 20.19 26.20
N LEU A 954 -6.76 20.85 27.30
CA LEU A 954 -7.14 20.18 28.56
C LEU A 954 -8.41 19.34 28.41
N LYS A 955 -9.44 19.86 27.71
CA LYS A 955 -10.67 19.11 27.41
C LYS A 955 -10.39 17.87 26.55
N GLY A 956 -9.44 17.97 25.61
CA GLY A 956 -9.00 16.87 24.76
C GLY A 956 -8.03 15.90 25.43
N GLY A 957 -7.36 16.32 26.51
CA GLY A 957 -6.26 15.57 27.13
C GLY A 957 -5.00 15.52 26.25
N PHE A 958 -4.75 16.57 25.47
CA PHE A 958 -3.66 16.65 24.50
C PHE A 958 -2.50 17.49 25.03
N ASP A 959 -1.27 17.10 24.73
CA ASP A 959 -0.05 17.86 25.01
C ASP A 959 0.49 18.48 23.72
N ILE A 960 0.90 19.75 23.75
CA ILE A 960 1.40 20.46 22.56
C ILE A 960 2.72 19.88 22.04
N ASN A 961 3.48 19.21 22.91
CA ASN A 961 4.78 18.60 22.59
C ASN A 961 4.63 17.24 21.89
N ASP A 962 3.46 16.61 21.97
CA ASP A 962 3.21 15.27 21.43
C ASP A 962 2.97 15.26 19.90
N PHE A 963 3.10 16.39 19.21
CA PHE A 963 2.95 16.46 17.74
C PHE A 963 3.80 15.43 16.99
N GLY A 964 5.09 15.32 17.35
CA GLY A 964 6.00 14.34 16.74
C GLY A 964 5.61 12.90 17.09
N LEU A 965 5.20 12.66 18.34
CA LEU A 965 4.74 11.37 18.82
C LEU A 965 3.51 10.90 18.03
N CYS A 966 2.52 11.76 17.83
CA CYS A 966 1.31 11.45 17.04
C CYS A 966 1.66 10.99 15.61
N ILE A 967 2.53 11.74 14.93
CA ILE A 967 2.98 11.40 13.57
C ILE A 967 3.71 10.05 13.56
N THR A 968 4.62 9.82 14.50
CA THR A 968 5.38 8.56 14.56
C THR A 968 4.48 7.35 14.80
N ILE A 969 3.46 7.46 15.66
CA ILE A 969 2.48 6.39 15.92
C ILE A 969 1.70 6.05 14.65
N ILE A 970 1.18 7.06 13.94
CA ILE A 970 0.43 6.83 12.69
C ILE A 970 1.33 6.17 11.62
N MET A 971 2.57 6.63 11.49
CA MET A 971 3.53 6.01 10.57
C MET A 971 3.82 4.56 10.96
N LEU A 972 3.96 4.25 12.25
CA LEU A 972 4.19 2.91 12.75
C LEU A 972 3.00 1.97 12.44
N TYR A 973 1.76 2.45 12.57
CA TYR A 973 0.59 1.70 12.09
C TYR A 973 0.69 1.38 10.60
N GLY A 974 1.10 2.35 9.78
CA GLY A 974 1.32 2.15 8.35
C GLY A 974 2.37 1.08 8.02
N VAL A 975 3.47 1.02 8.79
CA VAL A 975 4.50 -0.02 8.66
C VAL A 975 3.97 -1.38 9.12
N LEU A 976 3.29 -1.42 10.26
CA LEU A 976 2.72 -2.65 10.82
C LEU A 976 1.73 -3.31 9.86
N PHE A 977 0.77 -2.55 9.32
CA PHE A 977 -0.21 -3.10 8.39
C PHE A 977 0.41 -3.54 7.05
N ARG A 978 1.51 -2.92 6.61
CA ARG A 978 2.30 -3.40 5.45
C ARG A 978 3.03 -4.71 5.74
N LEU A 979 3.59 -4.86 6.94
CA LEU A 979 4.21 -6.11 7.35
C LEU A 979 3.17 -7.24 7.46
N ILE A 980 2.01 -6.94 8.05
CA ILE A 980 0.87 -7.87 8.12
C ILE A 980 0.40 -8.24 6.71
N SER A 981 0.29 -7.28 5.79
CA SER A 981 -0.16 -7.54 4.43
C SER A 981 0.86 -8.41 3.67
N PHE A 982 2.16 -8.17 3.83
CA PHE A 982 3.22 -9.01 3.26
C PHE A 982 3.19 -10.44 3.82
N VAL A 983 3.12 -10.60 5.15
CA VAL A 983 3.04 -11.93 5.78
C VAL A 983 1.77 -12.66 5.34
N SER A 984 0.65 -11.95 5.22
CA SER A 984 -0.61 -12.51 4.73
C SER A 984 -0.49 -12.98 3.28
N LEU A 985 0.18 -12.20 2.42
CA LEU A 985 0.45 -12.55 1.03
C LEU A 985 1.30 -13.83 0.91
N LEU A 986 2.19 -14.09 1.87
CA LEU A 986 2.98 -15.31 1.93
C LEU A 986 2.20 -16.52 2.46
N LYS A 987 1.38 -16.31 3.51
CA LYS A 987 0.67 -17.39 4.21
C LYS A 987 -0.60 -17.86 3.51
N MET A 988 -1.33 -16.97 2.87
CA MET A 988 -2.46 -17.40 2.05
C MET A 988 -1.90 -18.33 0.97
N LYS A 989 -2.44 -19.53 0.87
CA LYS A 989 -2.29 -20.41 -0.27
C LYS A 989 -3.73 -20.70 -0.67
N LYS A 990 -4.01 -20.62 -1.97
CA LYS A 990 -5.33 -20.97 -2.49
C LYS A 990 -5.58 -22.45 -2.25
#